data_AF-A0A1F7BY06-F1
#
_entry.id   AF-A0A1F7BY06-F1
#
_cell.length_a   1.000
_cell.length_b   1.000
_cell.length_c   1.000
_cell.angle_alpha   90.00
_cell.angle_beta   90.00
_cell.angle_gamma   90.00
#
_symmetry.space_group_name_H-M   'P 1'
#
loop_
_entity.id
_entity.type
_entity.pdbx_description
1 polymer ?
#
loop_
_entity_poly.entity_id
_entity_poly.type
_entity_poly.pdbx_seq_one_letter_code
_entity_poly.pdbx_strand_id
1 'polypeptide(L)'
;MSFPFPNYGILGLNARNLLYIKPFNPRKAVQFADDKMKTKDFLSARGIPAAKVFAKITSRKMLRQFDFSSLPDQCVLKPNYGFGGEGILILNGRQNGIFLEEGRRPVTSEELIERIEDILDGKYSVNGKTDTAFFEQILFPHECFNPFRPAGLPDIRIVVFNLVPVMAMLRIPTAESGGKANVHLGGIGIGIDIAKGVTTYATRYNKLISELPHGGNPRGILIPGFEELLMTASRIQYITNIGYLAVDLTIEKDLGPVLLEVNARAGLMVQIANLSPLRARLERVKGLTVSSPEKGVRLAQELFGQKTHKAGKNDEQATKPKIGIHETIEISGSGIIVEEPVYVSIEHEHTVFSPDILGELVQRGAVESMPGTGQRYKVKFSLAGKKIQTVVRAGDTPAGVKIVIGRRDIAGFLIDPAKPRHVNQKKRGIKIDLRALDKILAGLDRELPLLKELRPLNLREEREKAAQDMNFSPVFLQREFEGNLNEIESRLTGLNADDSPLGLLLKKKQRELFHRIDLIRARGSARHFTSASLALYGAPSTALIGFVKAYLMTRAACDLPPPRDSMLGAEEAAGEFKSVLKNYGLFDFEINIRTSMVTDCATGDKKIYIRSKALFSRSRIEALIAHEIETHILTAENGRAQPFELFRRGFANYLDTQEGLAIYNQHRVLPPFHERRFAFAKNVLAVAYAMEHSFSEVRKYLLSELGYTPEAALTKSLDLKRGLSVTAESGAFTKSLVYFRGLRAIEQFVSDGGDLRRLYIGKIAIEDLPLVAQIPSILPPILLPEYLRQKSI
;
A
#
# COMPACT_ATOMS: atom_id res chain seq x y z
N MET A 1 24.52 25.69 -19.53
CA MET A 1 23.25 25.09 -19.04
C MET A 1 22.13 26.05 -19.38
N SER A 2 21.20 25.65 -20.25
CA SER A 2 20.05 26.50 -20.61
C SER A 2 18.97 26.35 -19.53
N PHE A 3 18.69 27.42 -18.78
CA PHE A 3 17.55 27.48 -17.87
C PHE A 3 16.26 27.64 -18.68
N PRO A 4 15.13 27.02 -18.29
CA PRO A 4 13.87 27.09 -19.04
C PRO A 4 13.13 28.44 -18.92
N PHE A 5 13.81 29.52 -18.48
CA PHE A 5 13.21 30.85 -18.31
C PHE A 5 14.03 31.92 -19.06
N PRO A 6 13.39 32.96 -19.60
CA PRO A 6 14.07 34.24 -19.74
C PRO A 6 14.50 34.74 -18.34
N ASN A 7 15.74 35.21 -18.19
CA ASN A 7 16.46 35.50 -16.93
C ASN A 7 15.78 36.44 -15.90
N TYR A 8 14.60 36.99 -16.18
CA TYR A 8 13.95 37.96 -15.30
C TYR A 8 13.36 37.30 -14.05
N GLY A 9 13.99 37.54 -12.89
CA GLY A 9 13.43 37.24 -11.57
C GLY A 9 13.85 35.91 -10.94
N ILE A 10 14.79 35.15 -11.51
CA ILE A 10 15.37 34.00 -10.81
C ILE A 10 16.19 34.49 -9.60
N LEU A 11 16.06 33.81 -8.46
CA LEU A 11 16.88 34.12 -7.28
C LEU A 11 18.15 33.27 -7.31
N GLY A 12 19.33 33.92 -7.31
CA GLY A 12 20.63 33.28 -7.12
C GLY A 12 21.08 33.29 -5.66
N LEU A 13 22.08 32.47 -5.30
CA LEU A 13 22.55 32.32 -3.91
C LEU A 13 23.07 33.65 -3.33
N ASN A 14 23.87 34.39 -4.10
CA ASN A 14 24.41 35.68 -3.66
C ASN A 14 23.30 36.71 -3.45
N ALA A 15 22.34 36.79 -4.39
CA ALA A 15 21.18 37.68 -4.27
C ALA A 15 20.32 37.31 -3.05
N ARG A 16 20.07 36.02 -2.79
CA ARG A 16 19.35 35.56 -1.59
C ARG A 16 20.04 36.06 -0.32
N ASN A 17 21.35 35.84 -0.22
CA ASN A 17 22.13 36.19 0.96
C ASN A 17 22.15 37.71 1.20
N LEU A 18 22.35 38.51 0.13
CA LEU A 18 22.50 39.96 0.24
C LEU A 18 21.17 40.71 0.35
N LEU A 19 20.12 40.27 -0.36
CA LEU A 19 18.85 41.01 -0.47
C LEU A 19 17.80 40.58 0.56
N TYR A 20 17.86 39.34 1.05
CA TYR A 20 16.82 38.80 1.94
C TYR A 20 17.38 38.31 3.28
N ILE A 21 18.46 37.52 3.29
CA ILE A 21 18.98 37.00 4.56
C ILE A 21 19.66 38.12 5.37
N LYS A 22 20.67 38.78 4.82
CA LYS A 22 21.42 39.82 5.55
C LYS A 22 20.53 40.97 6.06
N PRO A 23 19.54 41.48 5.30
CA PRO A 23 18.71 42.60 5.77
C PRO A 23 17.60 42.18 6.74
N PHE A 24 17.04 40.96 6.61
CA PHE A 24 15.84 40.56 7.35
C PHE A 24 16.09 39.48 8.42
N ASN A 25 17.26 38.84 8.44
CA ASN A 25 17.62 37.85 9.45
C ASN A 25 18.83 38.33 10.28
N PRO A 26 18.60 38.86 11.49
CA PRO A 26 19.69 39.17 12.42
C PRO A 26 20.55 37.94 12.71
N ARG A 27 21.85 38.13 13.00
CA ARG A 27 22.78 37.01 13.28
C ARG A 27 22.27 36.07 14.38
N LYS A 28 21.66 36.60 15.44
CA LYS A 28 21.06 35.81 16.52
C LYS A 28 19.91 34.93 16.02
N ALA A 29 19.09 35.43 15.10
CA ALA A 29 17.97 34.68 14.51
C ALA A 29 18.47 33.54 13.61
N VAL A 30 19.56 33.77 12.86
CA VAL A 30 20.22 32.72 12.07
C VAL A 30 20.83 31.64 12.98
N GLN A 31 21.53 32.03 14.04
CA GLN A 31 22.09 31.08 15.02
C GLN A 31 21.02 30.28 15.75
N PHE A 32 19.87 30.92 16.02
CA PHE A 32 18.70 30.24 16.58
C PHE A 32 18.18 29.18 15.62
N ALA A 33 17.97 29.51 14.34
CA ALA A 33 17.51 28.58 13.31
C ALA A 33 18.49 27.41 13.07
N ASP A 34 19.81 27.67 13.12
CA ASP A 34 20.84 26.64 12.92
C ASP A 34 20.84 25.57 14.03
N ASP A 35 20.23 25.85 15.19
CA ASP A 35 20.14 24.94 16.33
C ASP A 35 18.76 24.23 16.35
N LYS A 36 18.72 23.01 15.79
CA LYS A 36 17.47 22.24 15.64
C LYS A 36 16.79 21.95 16.97
N MET A 37 17.57 21.67 18.01
CA MET A 37 17.05 21.39 19.33
C MET A 37 16.43 22.63 19.97
N LYS A 38 17.10 23.78 19.90
CA LYS A 38 16.54 25.04 20.44
C LYS A 38 15.28 25.47 19.71
N THR A 39 15.28 25.42 18.38
CA THR A 39 14.09 25.77 17.58
C THR A 39 12.93 24.84 17.89
N LYS A 40 13.19 23.53 17.95
CA LYS A 40 12.19 22.52 18.30
C LYS A 40 11.62 22.74 19.70
N ASP A 41 12.44 22.87 20.73
CA ASP A 41 12.00 23.06 22.11
C ASP A 41 11.19 24.37 22.23
N PHE A 42 11.65 25.45 21.60
CA PHE A 42 11.00 26.76 21.62
C PHE A 42 9.62 26.77 20.96
N LEU A 43 9.49 26.10 19.80
CA LEU A 43 8.26 26.05 19.02
C LEU A 43 7.26 25.04 19.61
N SER A 44 7.74 23.89 20.11
CA SER A 44 6.90 22.88 20.77
C SER A 44 6.23 23.44 22.02
N ALA A 45 6.96 24.22 22.82
CA ALA A 45 6.40 24.93 23.99
C ALA A 45 5.29 25.95 23.63
N ARG A 46 5.14 26.28 22.34
CA ARG A 46 4.14 27.23 21.82
C ARG A 46 3.10 26.54 20.93
N GLY A 47 2.96 25.22 21.05
CA GLY A 47 1.91 24.45 20.40
C GLY A 47 2.18 24.09 18.94
N ILE A 48 3.41 24.23 18.44
CA ILE A 48 3.79 23.67 17.12
C ILE A 48 4.18 22.20 17.31
N PRO A 49 3.48 21.24 16.68
CA PRO A 49 3.82 19.82 16.80
C PRO A 49 5.22 19.51 16.29
N ALA A 50 5.99 18.72 17.03
CA ALA A 50 7.32 18.25 16.67
C ALA A 50 7.59 16.86 17.26
N ALA A 51 8.54 16.12 16.70
CA ALA A 51 8.93 14.80 17.22
C ALA A 51 9.44 14.90 18.67
N LYS A 52 8.95 14.00 19.54
CA LYS A 52 9.38 13.94 20.95
C LYS A 52 10.86 13.56 21.04
N VAL A 53 11.64 14.34 21.78
CA VAL A 53 13.06 14.02 22.07
C VAL A 53 13.13 13.11 23.30
N PHE A 54 13.85 12.00 23.18
CA PHE A 54 14.02 11.01 24.26
C PHE A 54 15.30 11.26 25.06
N ALA A 55 16.41 11.53 24.38
CA ALA A 55 17.71 11.72 25.03
C ALA A 55 18.57 12.71 24.25
N LYS A 56 19.50 13.34 24.96
CA LYS A 56 20.46 14.33 24.44
C LYS A 56 21.84 13.96 24.97
N ILE A 57 22.84 13.87 24.10
CA ILE A 57 24.22 13.52 24.43
C ILE A 57 25.14 14.63 23.95
N THR A 58 25.67 15.39 24.90
CA THR A 58 26.47 16.59 24.66
C THR A 58 27.97 16.41 24.89
N SER A 59 28.39 15.27 25.46
CA SER A 59 29.80 15.01 25.77
C SER A 59 30.12 13.52 25.81
N ARG A 60 31.41 13.19 25.60
CA ARG A 60 31.91 11.81 25.71
C ARG A 60 31.75 11.22 27.11
N LYS A 61 31.83 12.05 28.16
CA LYS A 61 31.57 11.62 29.55
C LYS A 61 30.13 11.12 29.71
N MET A 62 29.17 11.86 29.16
CA MET A 62 27.76 11.47 29.17
C MET A 62 27.54 10.21 28.33
N LEU A 63 28.16 10.10 27.15
CA LEU A 63 28.08 8.92 26.30
C LEU A 63 28.55 7.64 27.01
N ARG A 64 29.69 7.69 27.71
CA ARG A 64 30.23 6.54 28.45
C ARG A 64 29.32 6.03 29.58
N GLN A 65 28.45 6.90 30.09
CA GLN A 65 27.51 6.58 31.18
C GLN A 65 26.09 6.34 30.65
N PHE A 66 25.87 6.45 29.34
CA PHE A 66 24.54 6.38 28.76
C PHE A 66 24.08 4.93 28.60
N ASP A 67 22.95 4.61 29.20
CA ASP A 67 22.31 3.30 29.06
C ASP A 67 21.35 3.31 27.86
N PHE A 68 21.77 2.68 26.76
CA PHE A 68 20.95 2.55 25.55
C PHE A 68 19.67 1.73 25.78
N SER A 69 19.57 0.91 26.83
CA SER A 69 18.35 0.15 27.13
C SER A 69 17.19 1.04 27.62
N SER A 70 17.49 2.25 28.10
CA SER A 70 16.48 3.24 28.51
C SER A 70 15.70 3.86 27.33
N LEU A 71 16.21 3.72 26.11
CA LEU A 71 15.56 4.22 24.89
C LEU A 71 14.46 3.26 24.42
N PRO A 72 13.35 3.79 23.86
CA PRO A 72 12.33 2.94 23.25
C PRO A 72 12.90 2.12 22.10
N ASP A 73 12.23 1.02 21.78
CA ASP A 73 12.64 0.11 20.69
C ASP A 73 12.69 0.81 19.33
N GLN A 74 11.98 1.93 19.17
CA GLN A 74 11.96 2.72 17.95
C GLN A 74 12.36 4.16 18.24
N CYS A 75 13.47 4.60 17.66
CA CYS A 75 13.94 5.98 17.75
C CYS A 75 14.85 6.34 16.58
N VAL A 76 15.12 7.62 16.42
CA VAL A 76 16.05 8.14 15.41
C VAL A 76 17.16 8.90 16.11
N LEU A 77 18.41 8.51 15.85
CA LEU A 77 19.59 9.23 16.27
C LEU A 77 19.91 10.31 15.23
N LYS A 78 20.10 11.56 15.68
CA LYS A 78 20.39 12.70 14.80
C LYS A 78 21.45 13.65 15.38
N PRO A 79 22.25 14.31 14.52
CA PRO A 79 23.07 15.47 14.88
C PRO A 79 22.23 16.76 14.97
N ASN A 80 22.54 17.64 15.93
CA ASN A 80 21.87 18.93 16.09
C ASN A 80 22.23 19.92 14.96
N TYR A 81 23.49 19.99 14.56
CA TYR A 81 23.97 20.89 13.50
C TYR A 81 24.21 20.20 12.14
N GLY A 82 23.81 18.93 12.01
CA GLY A 82 24.07 18.15 10.80
C GLY A 82 23.39 18.70 9.53
N PHE A 83 24.04 18.53 8.37
CA PHE A 83 23.54 19.01 7.08
C PHE A 83 23.02 17.88 6.19
N GLY A 84 22.01 18.17 5.36
CA GLY A 84 21.59 17.26 4.27
C GLY A 84 21.05 15.90 4.69
N GLY A 85 20.76 15.70 5.99
CA GLY A 85 20.37 14.41 6.57
C GLY A 85 21.56 13.47 6.85
N GLU A 86 22.79 13.97 6.85
CA GLU A 86 23.95 13.20 7.28
C GLU A 86 23.95 12.97 8.80
N GLY A 87 24.54 11.86 9.23
CA GLY A 87 24.56 11.44 10.64
C GLY A 87 23.22 10.92 11.19
N ILE A 88 22.14 10.89 10.39
CA ILE A 88 20.85 10.33 10.80
C ILE A 88 20.90 8.80 10.75
N LEU A 89 20.51 8.14 11.85
CA LEU A 89 20.39 6.69 11.96
C LEU A 89 19.00 6.32 12.48
N ILE A 90 18.25 5.53 11.72
CA ILE A 90 16.90 5.10 12.06
C ILE A 90 16.97 3.74 12.75
N LEU A 91 16.61 3.69 14.03
CA LEU A 91 16.57 2.47 14.84
C LEU A 91 15.11 2.05 14.96
N ASN A 92 14.73 0.96 14.30
CA ASN A 92 13.35 0.50 14.25
C ASN A 92 13.23 -0.93 14.76
N GLY A 93 13.00 -1.09 16.05
CA GLY A 93 12.88 -2.38 16.72
C GLY A 93 14.21 -2.86 17.31
N ARG A 94 14.11 -3.92 18.10
CA ARG A 94 15.24 -4.63 18.69
C ARG A 94 15.12 -6.13 18.50
N GLN A 95 16.26 -6.80 18.44
CA GLN A 95 16.36 -8.25 18.52
C GLN A 95 17.37 -8.61 19.60
N ASN A 96 16.94 -9.37 20.61
CA ASN A 96 17.77 -9.76 21.75
C ASN A 96 18.47 -8.57 22.44
N GLY A 97 17.76 -7.43 22.57
CA GLY A 97 18.29 -6.19 23.15
C GLY A 97 19.11 -5.31 22.21
N ILE A 98 19.52 -5.82 21.04
CA ILE A 98 20.30 -5.09 20.03
C ILE A 98 19.36 -4.33 19.09
N PHE A 99 19.66 -3.06 18.80
CA PHE A 99 18.85 -2.26 17.88
C PHE A 99 18.96 -2.74 16.43
N LEU A 100 17.93 -2.50 15.63
CA LEU A 100 17.92 -2.77 14.20
C LEU A 100 17.90 -1.47 13.38
N GLU A 101 18.93 -1.21 12.58
CA GLU A 101 18.94 -0.14 11.58
C GLU A 101 17.91 -0.45 10.49
N GLU A 102 17.00 0.48 10.27
CA GLU A 102 15.85 0.34 9.36
C GLU A 102 15.02 -0.94 9.60
N GLY A 103 15.09 -1.50 10.81
CA GLY A 103 14.41 -2.74 11.19
C GLY A 103 15.03 -4.02 10.63
N ARG A 104 16.28 -3.96 10.12
CA ARG A 104 16.92 -5.07 9.41
C ARG A 104 18.30 -5.42 9.95
N ARG A 105 19.22 -4.45 9.97
CA ARG A 105 20.62 -4.71 10.30
C ARG A 105 20.85 -4.50 11.80
N PRO A 106 21.38 -5.48 12.55
CA PRO A 106 21.72 -5.25 13.94
C PRO A 106 22.79 -4.16 14.06
N VAL A 107 22.60 -3.25 15.02
CA VAL A 107 23.53 -2.18 15.38
C VAL A 107 23.94 -2.39 16.83
N THR A 108 25.20 -2.71 17.05
CA THR A 108 25.72 -2.94 18.40
C THR A 108 25.88 -1.64 19.18
N SER A 109 26.05 -1.73 20.49
CA SER A 109 26.30 -0.57 21.34
C SER A 109 27.61 0.13 20.95
N GLU A 110 28.63 -0.62 20.54
CA GLU A 110 29.92 -0.10 20.07
C GLU A 110 29.72 0.74 18.79
N GLU A 111 28.97 0.23 17.80
CA GLU A 111 28.66 0.98 16.58
C GLU A 111 27.89 2.28 16.89
N LEU A 112 26.97 2.25 17.86
CA LEU A 112 26.24 3.46 18.30
C LEU A 112 27.18 4.47 18.96
N ILE A 113 28.08 4.01 19.82
CA ILE A 113 29.08 4.86 20.48
C ILE A 113 29.96 5.54 19.43
N GLU A 114 30.55 4.78 18.51
CA GLU A 114 31.38 5.32 17.42
C GLU A 114 30.62 6.36 16.59
N ARG A 115 29.36 6.07 16.26
CA ARG A 115 28.51 7.02 15.51
C ARG A 115 28.23 8.30 16.29
N ILE A 116 28.02 8.21 17.60
CA ILE A 116 27.80 9.39 18.45
C ILE A 116 29.09 10.18 18.61
N GLU A 117 30.24 9.53 18.73
CA GLU A 117 31.55 10.20 18.75
C GLU A 117 31.80 10.97 17.45
N ASP A 118 31.53 10.37 16.29
CA ASP A 118 31.53 11.03 14.98
C ASP A 118 30.66 12.31 14.97
N ILE A 119 29.46 12.25 15.57
CA ILE A 119 28.57 13.41 15.69
C ILE A 119 29.21 14.48 16.59
N LEU A 120 29.66 14.10 17.80
CA LEU A 120 30.24 15.03 18.77
C LEU A 120 31.48 15.75 18.22
N ASP A 121 32.30 15.06 17.44
CA ASP A 121 33.49 15.59 16.76
C ASP A 121 33.13 16.51 15.59
N GLY A 122 31.84 16.65 15.26
CA GLY A 122 31.34 17.57 14.25
C GLY A 122 31.47 17.07 12.82
N LYS A 123 31.65 15.76 12.61
CA LYS A 123 31.83 15.14 11.27
C LYS A 123 30.73 15.49 10.28
N TYR A 124 29.50 15.67 10.77
CA TYR A 124 28.31 15.96 9.96
C TYR A 124 27.92 17.45 9.96
N SER A 125 28.62 18.29 10.74
CA SER A 125 28.37 19.73 10.87
C SER A 125 29.03 20.50 9.73
N VAL A 126 28.33 21.50 9.15
CA VAL A 126 28.80 22.30 7.98
C VAL A 126 30.20 22.92 8.16
N ASN A 127 30.62 23.20 9.39
CA ASN A 127 31.92 23.83 9.69
C ASN A 127 32.78 22.98 10.66
N GLY A 128 32.51 21.67 10.80
CA GLY A 128 33.23 20.83 11.77
C GLY A 128 33.04 21.27 13.23
N LYS A 129 31.97 22.01 13.51
CA LYS A 129 31.65 22.48 14.86
C LYS A 129 31.25 21.29 15.73
N THR A 130 31.72 21.28 16.97
CA THR A 130 31.27 20.35 17.99
C THR A 130 29.74 20.33 18.06
N ASP A 131 29.18 19.13 18.06
CA ASP A 131 27.75 18.92 17.92
C ASP A 131 27.16 18.24 19.17
N THR A 132 25.86 18.04 19.15
CA THR A 132 25.10 17.27 20.13
C THR A 132 24.36 16.18 19.38
N ALA A 133 24.54 14.94 19.82
CA ALA A 133 23.73 13.82 19.36
C ALA A 133 22.44 13.77 20.18
N PHE A 134 21.32 13.48 19.54
CA PHE A 134 20.06 13.30 20.27
C PHE A 134 19.21 12.20 19.64
N PHE A 135 18.39 11.57 20.47
CA PHE A 135 17.43 10.55 20.08
C PHE A 135 16.03 11.14 20.10
N GLU A 136 15.26 10.89 19.04
CA GLU A 136 13.87 11.34 18.95
C GLU A 136 12.93 10.27 18.42
N GLN A 137 11.63 10.53 18.54
CA GLN A 137 10.55 9.73 18.01
C GLN A 137 10.68 9.56 16.49
N ILE A 138 10.49 8.32 16.01
CA ILE A 138 10.30 8.06 14.59
C ILE A 138 8.92 8.56 14.15
N LEU A 139 8.87 9.33 13.06
CA LEU A 139 7.63 9.85 12.49
C LEU A 139 7.19 8.97 11.32
N PHE A 140 5.90 8.63 11.26
CA PHE A 140 5.35 7.84 10.17
C PHE A 140 4.58 8.74 9.19
N PRO A 141 4.89 8.68 7.89
CA PRO A 141 4.23 9.52 6.90
C PRO A 141 2.75 9.18 6.78
N HIS A 142 1.92 10.20 6.61
CA HIS A 142 0.50 10.04 6.29
C HIS A 142 0.30 9.38 4.91
N GLU A 143 -0.81 8.65 4.76
CA GLU A 143 -1.13 7.84 3.56
C GLU A 143 -1.24 8.67 2.27
N CYS A 144 -1.42 9.99 2.37
CA CYS A 144 -1.40 10.90 1.23
C CYS A 144 -0.08 10.87 0.45
N PHE A 145 1.01 10.41 1.07
CA PHE A 145 2.29 10.26 0.39
C PHE A 145 2.45 8.92 -0.36
N ASN A 146 1.52 7.96 -0.18
CA ASN A 146 1.56 6.65 -0.82
C ASN A 146 1.69 6.70 -2.36
N PRO A 147 1.02 7.62 -3.08
CA PRO A 147 1.19 7.75 -4.53
C PRO A 147 2.63 8.04 -4.98
N PHE A 148 3.47 8.59 -4.10
CA PHE A 148 4.87 8.89 -4.43
C PHE A 148 5.83 7.73 -4.11
N ARG A 149 5.37 6.70 -3.39
CA ARG A 149 6.18 5.55 -2.91
C ARG A 149 7.54 5.99 -2.34
N PRO A 150 7.56 6.81 -1.27
CA PRO A 150 8.81 7.35 -0.73
C PRO A 150 9.65 6.26 -0.05
N ALA A 151 10.98 6.38 -0.12
CA ALA A 151 11.93 5.48 0.56
C ALA A 151 12.17 5.82 2.04
N GLY A 152 11.58 6.90 2.53
CA GLY A 152 11.74 7.43 3.88
C GLY A 152 10.66 8.48 4.15
N LEU A 153 10.89 9.37 5.11
CA LEU A 153 9.94 10.42 5.48
C LEU A 153 9.94 11.57 4.44
N PRO A 154 8.83 11.82 3.72
CA PRO A 154 8.69 12.99 2.87
C PRO A 154 8.63 14.26 3.69
N ASP A 155 9.11 15.35 3.13
CA ASP A 155 8.99 16.68 3.72
C ASP A 155 8.35 17.67 2.75
N ILE A 156 7.71 18.68 3.29
CA ILE A 156 7.10 19.81 2.59
C ILE A 156 7.86 21.05 3.04
N ARG A 157 8.68 21.57 2.14
CA ARG A 157 9.42 22.81 2.34
C ARG A 157 8.59 23.99 1.90
N ILE A 158 8.34 24.92 2.81
CA ILE A 158 7.57 26.15 2.56
C ILE A 158 8.48 27.35 2.79
N VAL A 159 8.71 28.17 1.76
CA VAL A 159 9.44 29.44 1.89
C VAL A 159 8.47 30.53 2.31
N VAL A 160 8.79 31.23 3.39
CA VAL A 160 7.96 32.28 3.97
C VAL A 160 8.74 33.59 4.04
N PHE A 161 8.11 34.67 3.59
CA PHE A 161 8.65 36.03 3.66
C PHE A 161 7.52 37.02 3.93
N ASN A 162 7.72 37.94 4.88
CA ASN A 162 6.71 38.91 5.31
C ASN A 162 5.36 38.27 5.72
N LEU A 163 5.43 37.16 6.46
CA LEU A 163 4.33 36.26 6.85
C LEU A 163 3.61 35.57 5.68
N VAL A 164 4.03 35.79 4.43
CA VAL A 164 3.42 35.19 3.24
C VAL A 164 4.19 33.93 2.83
N PRO A 165 3.56 32.75 2.80
CA PRO A 165 4.12 31.55 2.17
C PRO A 165 4.26 31.73 0.65
N VAL A 166 5.44 32.10 0.16
CA VAL A 166 5.61 32.49 -1.26
C VAL A 166 5.71 31.30 -2.21
N MET A 167 6.19 30.16 -1.72
CA MET A 167 6.44 28.98 -2.54
C MET A 167 6.58 27.73 -1.67
N ALA A 168 6.11 26.58 -2.16
CA ALA A 168 6.23 25.30 -1.48
C ALA A 168 6.70 24.20 -2.43
N MET A 169 7.43 23.22 -1.91
CA MET A 169 7.72 21.97 -2.62
C MET A 169 7.65 20.77 -1.68
N LEU A 170 7.20 19.64 -2.20
CA LEU A 170 7.32 18.33 -1.60
C LEU A 170 8.69 17.74 -1.99
N ARG A 171 9.46 17.25 -1.02
CA ARG A 171 10.67 16.47 -1.26
C ARG A 171 10.41 15.01 -0.93
N ILE A 172 10.54 14.17 -1.94
CA ILE A 172 10.36 12.72 -1.84
C ILE A 172 11.74 12.07 -1.67
N PRO A 173 11.98 11.36 -0.55
CA PRO A 173 13.17 10.55 -0.39
C PRO A 173 13.14 9.35 -1.34
N THR A 174 14.30 9.03 -1.92
CA THR A 174 14.48 7.91 -2.84
C THR A 174 15.50 6.92 -2.28
N ALA A 175 15.59 5.72 -2.88
CA ALA A 175 16.66 4.79 -2.53
C ALA A 175 18.05 5.36 -2.80
N GLU A 176 18.20 6.18 -3.85
CA GLU A 176 19.47 6.82 -4.20
C GLU A 176 19.89 7.84 -3.13
N SER A 177 18.93 8.58 -2.55
CA SER A 177 19.21 9.50 -1.45
C SER A 177 19.36 8.82 -0.09
N GLY A 178 19.40 7.49 -0.05
CA GLY A 178 19.45 6.71 1.19
C GLY A 178 18.25 6.97 2.10
N GLY A 179 17.05 7.15 1.53
CA GLY A 179 15.83 7.43 2.30
C GLY A 179 15.71 8.87 2.80
N LYS A 180 16.57 9.78 2.33
CA LYS A 180 16.62 11.18 2.81
C LYS A 180 15.91 12.12 1.84
N ALA A 181 15.17 13.09 2.35
CA ALA A 181 14.49 14.13 1.57
C ALA A 181 15.48 15.24 1.11
N ASN A 182 16.60 14.82 0.54
CA ASN A 182 17.66 15.68 0.03
C ASN A 182 17.74 15.55 -1.50
N VAL A 183 17.27 16.59 -2.20
CA VAL A 183 17.22 16.63 -3.66
C VAL A 183 18.60 16.62 -4.33
N HIS A 184 19.66 16.96 -3.60
CA HIS A 184 21.04 16.91 -4.11
C HIS A 184 21.64 15.50 -4.04
N LEU A 185 21.12 14.63 -3.18
CA LEU A 185 21.52 13.23 -3.05
C LEU A 185 20.63 12.29 -3.89
N GLY A 186 19.84 12.82 -4.82
CA GLY A 186 18.93 12.02 -5.65
C GLY A 186 17.48 11.95 -5.16
N GLY A 187 17.13 12.73 -4.12
CA GLY A 187 15.73 12.99 -3.76
C GLY A 187 14.98 13.72 -4.87
N ILE A 188 13.66 13.57 -4.92
CA ILE A 188 12.82 14.22 -5.94
C ILE A 188 12.15 15.46 -5.33
N GLY A 189 12.27 16.61 -5.96
CA GLY A 189 11.58 17.84 -5.57
C GLY A 189 10.37 18.10 -6.47
N ILE A 190 9.18 18.21 -5.89
CA ILE A 190 7.91 18.42 -6.58
C ILE A 190 7.29 19.74 -6.13
N GLY A 191 7.04 20.68 -7.04
CA GLY A 191 6.40 21.95 -6.70
C GLY A 191 4.96 21.75 -6.26
N ILE A 192 4.44 22.64 -5.41
CA ILE A 192 3.05 22.60 -4.94
C ILE A 192 2.38 23.94 -5.26
N ASP A 193 1.22 23.90 -5.89
CA ASP A 193 0.39 25.10 -6.09
C ASP A 193 -0.09 25.62 -4.73
N ILE A 194 0.25 26.87 -4.41
CA ILE A 194 -0.02 27.47 -3.10
C ILE A 194 -1.51 27.55 -2.78
N ALA A 195 -2.37 27.78 -3.77
CA ALA A 195 -3.80 27.91 -3.55
C ALA A 195 -4.50 26.56 -3.47
N LYS A 196 -4.11 25.62 -4.33
CA LYS A 196 -4.82 24.35 -4.49
C LYS A 196 -4.25 23.24 -3.60
N GLY A 197 -3.01 23.35 -3.13
CA GLY A 197 -2.31 22.25 -2.45
C GLY A 197 -2.07 21.04 -3.35
N VAL A 198 -2.01 21.25 -4.67
CA VAL A 198 -1.85 20.18 -5.67
C VAL A 198 -0.42 20.19 -6.21
N THR A 199 0.18 19.01 -6.37
CA THR A 199 1.52 18.88 -6.94
C THR A 199 1.57 19.29 -8.42
N THR A 200 2.65 19.94 -8.83
CA THR A 200 2.76 20.61 -10.13
C THR A 200 3.85 20.04 -11.02
N TYR A 201 5.12 20.36 -10.84
CA TYR A 201 6.23 19.84 -11.65
C TYR A 201 7.22 19.12 -10.74
N ALA A 202 7.85 18.06 -11.26
CA ALA A 202 8.86 17.31 -10.52
C ALA A 202 10.24 17.52 -11.11
N THR A 203 11.23 17.48 -10.24
CA THR A 203 12.64 17.65 -10.57
C THR A 203 13.49 16.64 -9.82
N ARG A 204 14.54 16.14 -10.47
CA ARG A 204 15.58 15.30 -9.88
C ARG A 204 16.91 15.72 -10.48
N TYR A 205 17.93 15.93 -9.64
CA TYR A 205 19.22 16.47 -10.09
C TYR A 205 19.11 17.72 -10.98
N ASN A 206 18.21 18.63 -10.62
CA ASN A 206 17.91 19.87 -11.35
C ASN A 206 17.32 19.67 -12.76
N LYS A 207 16.97 18.45 -13.14
CA LYS A 207 16.28 18.14 -14.40
C LYS A 207 14.80 17.89 -14.13
N LEU A 208 13.94 18.39 -15.02
CA LEU A 208 12.52 18.06 -14.98
C LEU A 208 12.32 16.57 -15.23
N ILE A 209 11.40 15.97 -14.48
CA ILE A 209 10.93 14.61 -14.72
C ILE A 209 9.41 14.65 -14.91
N SER A 210 8.91 13.94 -15.91
CA SER A 210 7.48 13.76 -16.18
C SER A 210 6.88 12.58 -15.42
N GLU A 211 7.73 11.68 -14.92
CA GLU A 211 7.34 10.41 -14.30
C GLU A 211 8.23 10.11 -13.08
N LEU A 212 7.64 9.52 -12.05
CA LEU A 212 8.36 9.03 -10.86
C LEU A 212 9.08 7.70 -11.18
N PRO A 213 10.08 7.26 -10.38
CA PRO A 213 10.84 6.03 -10.67
C PRO A 213 9.97 4.78 -10.88
N HIS A 214 8.87 4.69 -10.13
CA HIS A 214 7.93 3.57 -10.18
C HIS A 214 6.87 3.69 -11.30
N GLY A 215 6.89 4.80 -12.06
CA GLY A 215 5.98 5.05 -13.18
C GLY A 215 4.81 6.00 -12.87
N GLY A 216 4.69 6.47 -11.63
CA GLY A 216 3.60 7.35 -11.22
C GLY A 216 3.73 8.77 -11.78
N ASN A 217 2.60 9.42 -12.04
CA ASN A 217 2.57 10.83 -12.41
C ASN A 217 2.85 11.70 -11.16
N PRO A 218 3.87 12.56 -11.15
CA PRO A 218 4.16 13.42 -10.01
C PRO A 218 3.17 14.58 -9.85
N ARG A 219 2.35 14.88 -10.86
CA ARG A 219 1.46 16.05 -10.95
C ARG A 219 0.03 15.70 -10.56
N GLY A 220 -0.73 16.69 -10.10
CA GLY A 220 -2.18 16.54 -9.88
C GLY A 220 -2.57 15.85 -8.58
N ILE A 221 -1.60 15.57 -7.70
CA ILE A 221 -1.85 14.90 -6.42
C ILE A 221 -2.14 15.96 -5.36
N LEU A 222 -3.29 15.84 -4.71
CA LEU A 222 -3.73 16.73 -3.64
C LEU A 222 -3.01 16.40 -2.33
N ILE A 223 -2.44 17.41 -1.67
CA ILE A 223 -1.93 17.33 -0.31
C ILE A 223 -3.06 17.74 0.65
N PRO A 224 -3.62 16.83 1.44
CA PRO A 224 -4.70 17.16 2.36
C PRO A 224 -4.21 18.11 3.46
N GLY A 225 -5.10 18.97 3.96
CA GLY A 225 -4.75 19.91 5.03
C GLY A 225 -3.67 20.94 4.64
N PHE A 226 -3.45 21.20 3.36
CA PHE A 226 -2.36 22.06 2.91
C PHE A 226 -2.43 23.50 3.46
N GLU A 227 -3.64 24.05 3.65
CA GLU A 227 -3.80 25.36 4.28
C GLU A 227 -3.27 25.39 5.73
N GLU A 228 -3.43 24.29 6.48
CA GLU A 228 -2.89 24.16 7.84
C GLU A 228 -1.35 24.15 7.84
N LEU A 229 -0.73 23.52 6.84
CA LEU A 229 0.72 23.56 6.63
C LEU A 229 1.20 25.00 6.34
N LEU A 230 0.50 25.72 5.46
CA LEU A 230 0.81 27.13 5.16
C LEU A 230 0.66 28.02 6.41
N MET A 231 -0.41 27.79 7.17
CA MET A 231 -0.68 28.49 8.42
C MET A 231 0.41 28.24 9.45
N THR A 232 0.80 26.98 9.62
CA THR A 232 1.88 26.58 10.53
C THR A 232 3.20 27.23 10.15
N ALA A 233 3.57 27.21 8.87
CA ALA A 233 4.79 27.85 8.38
C ALA A 233 4.79 29.37 8.62
N SER A 234 3.65 30.05 8.38
CA SER A 234 3.52 31.49 8.64
C SER A 234 3.53 31.82 10.15
N ARG A 235 2.86 31.02 10.98
CA ARG A 235 2.90 31.14 12.45
C ARG A 235 4.32 30.96 12.99
N ILE A 236 5.10 30.01 12.46
CA ILE A 236 6.49 29.84 12.84
C ILE A 236 7.29 31.11 12.53
N GLN A 237 7.07 31.74 11.38
CA GLN A 237 7.70 33.03 11.09
C GLN A 237 7.33 34.10 12.13
N TYR A 238 6.04 34.22 12.43
CA TYR A 238 5.51 35.18 13.38
C TYR A 238 6.09 35.00 14.79
N ILE A 239 6.16 33.75 15.26
CA ILE A 239 6.64 33.40 16.60
C ILE A 239 8.17 33.56 16.73
N THR A 240 8.92 33.22 15.68
CA THR A 240 10.40 33.27 15.70
C THR A 240 10.97 34.63 15.32
N ASN A 241 10.17 35.48 14.67
CA ASN A 241 10.58 36.77 14.13
C ASN A 241 11.76 36.69 13.15
N ILE A 242 11.93 35.56 12.45
CA ILE A 242 12.92 35.40 11.38
C ILE A 242 12.34 35.99 10.10
N GLY A 243 12.95 37.03 9.53
CA GLY A 243 12.34 37.76 8.42
C GLY A 243 12.22 36.98 7.11
N TYR A 244 13.16 36.10 6.79
CA TYR A 244 13.13 35.18 5.63
C TYR A 244 13.54 33.77 6.05
N LEU A 245 12.67 32.78 5.85
CA LEU A 245 12.98 31.39 6.21
C LEU A 245 12.32 30.38 5.27
N ALA A 246 12.83 29.15 5.32
CA ALA A 246 12.11 27.96 4.91
C ALA A 246 11.71 27.16 6.15
N VAL A 247 10.49 26.66 6.16
CA VAL A 247 10.01 25.72 7.17
C VAL A 247 9.87 24.37 6.49
N ASP A 248 10.46 23.34 7.09
CA ASP A 248 10.33 21.97 6.64
C ASP A 248 9.34 21.26 7.56
N LEU A 249 8.19 20.92 7.01
CA LEU A 249 7.10 20.22 7.69
C LEU A 249 6.94 18.81 7.10
N THR A 250 6.30 17.91 7.81
CA THR A 250 5.75 16.68 7.25
C THR A 250 4.29 16.54 7.68
N ILE A 251 3.56 15.61 7.06
CA ILE A 251 2.24 15.19 7.56
C ILE A 251 2.44 13.82 8.17
N GLU A 252 2.41 13.78 9.49
CA GLU A 252 2.47 12.56 10.27
C GLU A 252 1.07 11.92 10.33
N LYS A 253 1.02 10.59 10.34
CA LYS A 253 -0.22 9.82 10.23
C LYS A 253 -1.28 10.20 11.27
N ASP A 254 -0.89 10.41 12.52
CA ASP A 254 -1.78 10.63 13.66
C ASP A 254 -1.72 12.08 14.17
N LEU A 255 -0.59 12.77 14.01
CA LEU A 255 -0.38 14.14 14.49
C LEU A 255 -0.69 15.23 13.46
N GLY A 256 -0.85 14.89 12.18
CA GLY A 256 -1.03 15.88 11.12
C GLY A 256 0.26 16.67 10.84
N PRO A 257 0.21 18.00 10.60
CA PRO A 257 1.40 18.83 10.37
C PRO A 257 2.42 18.79 11.50
N VAL A 258 3.62 18.27 11.24
CA VAL A 258 4.71 18.17 12.21
C VAL A 258 5.95 18.90 11.69
N LEU A 259 6.57 19.70 12.58
CA LEU A 259 7.82 20.39 12.30
C LEU A 259 9.01 19.43 12.25
N LEU A 260 9.76 19.49 11.16
CA LEU A 260 11.06 18.82 11.03
C LEU A 260 12.22 19.78 11.31
N GLU A 261 12.22 20.94 10.66
CA GLU A 261 13.34 21.89 10.72
C GLU A 261 12.90 23.32 10.34
N VAL A 262 13.57 24.32 10.93
CA VAL A 262 13.48 25.73 10.51
C VAL A 262 14.81 26.16 9.90
N ASN A 263 14.78 26.63 8.66
CA ASN A 263 15.96 26.96 7.88
C ASN A 263 16.00 28.47 7.55
N ALA A 264 16.89 29.22 8.19
CA ALA A 264 17.12 30.64 7.86
C ALA A 264 17.79 30.87 6.50
N ARG A 265 18.25 29.79 5.83
CA ARG A 265 18.91 29.82 4.51
C ARG A 265 18.17 28.95 3.50
N ALA A 266 16.93 29.32 3.16
CA ALA A 266 16.09 28.55 2.25
C ALA A 266 16.80 28.19 0.93
N GLY A 267 16.79 26.90 0.57
CA GLY A 267 17.36 26.39 -0.68
C GLY A 267 16.58 26.87 -1.91
N LEU A 268 17.28 27.05 -3.03
CA LEU A 268 16.71 27.65 -4.25
C LEU A 268 15.99 26.63 -5.15
N MET A 269 16.12 25.34 -4.88
CA MET A 269 15.52 24.27 -5.69
C MET A 269 14.01 24.34 -5.79
N VAL A 270 13.36 24.96 -4.80
CA VAL A 270 11.92 25.23 -4.80
C VAL A 270 11.46 25.98 -6.07
N GLN A 271 12.31 26.87 -6.61
CA GLN A 271 11.99 27.66 -7.81
C GLN A 271 12.01 26.81 -9.09
N ILE A 272 12.87 25.78 -9.13
CA ILE A 272 12.95 24.83 -10.25
C ILE A 272 11.76 23.88 -10.17
N ALA A 273 11.47 23.33 -8.97
CA ALA A 273 10.36 22.42 -8.75
C ALA A 273 8.98 23.05 -9.05
N ASN A 274 8.83 24.37 -8.85
CA ASN A 274 7.60 25.10 -9.18
C ASN A 274 7.57 25.68 -10.60
N LEU A 275 8.67 25.55 -11.34
CA LEU A 275 8.90 26.28 -12.58
C LEU A 275 8.52 27.78 -12.49
N SER A 276 8.94 28.44 -11.41
CA SER A 276 8.58 29.83 -11.14
C SER A 276 9.74 30.59 -10.47
N PRO A 277 10.08 31.80 -10.94
CA PRO A 277 11.14 32.61 -10.35
C PRO A 277 10.84 33.02 -8.90
N LEU A 278 11.69 32.62 -7.94
CA LEU A 278 11.47 32.92 -6.52
C LEU A 278 11.61 34.41 -6.20
N ARG A 279 12.57 35.13 -6.81
CA ARG A 279 12.77 36.57 -6.55
C ARG A 279 11.55 37.38 -6.93
N ALA A 280 10.94 37.07 -8.09
CA ALA A 280 9.73 37.76 -8.55
C ALA A 280 8.57 37.64 -7.55
N ARG A 281 8.44 36.48 -6.87
CA ARG A 281 7.44 36.30 -5.81
C ARG A 281 7.77 37.06 -4.53
N LEU A 282 9.04 37.05 -4.11
CA LEU A 282 9.49 37.77 -2.92
C LEU A 282 9.30 39.29 -3.05
N GLU A 283 9.61 39.88 -4.21
CA GLU A 283 9.44 41.32 -4.44
C GLU A 283 7.97 41.77 -4.36
N ARG A 284 7.02 40.91 -4.77
CA ARG A 284 5.58 41.22 -4.67
C ARG A 284 5.08 41.40 -3.24
N VAL A 285 5.76 40.80 -2.25
CA VAL A 285 5.31 40.85 -0.85
C VAL A 285 6.19 41.71 0.04
N LYS A 286 7.39 42.11 -0.42
CA LYS A 286 8.39 42.87 0.38
C LYS A 286 7.86 44.18 0.97
N GLY A 287 6.94 44.86 0.27
CA GLY A 287 6.38 46.15 0.68
C GLY A 287 4.96 46.10 1.27
N LEU A 288 4.39 44.91 1.46
CA LEU A 288 3.02 44.77 1.96
C LEU A 288 2.98 44.84 3.49
N THR A 289 1.94 45.42 4.06
CA THR A 289 1.66 45.34 5.51
C THR A 289 0.83 44.11 5.82
N VAL A 290 1.50 43.06 6.29
CA VAL A 290 0.88 41.79 6.71
C VAL A 290 0.90 41.70 8.23
N SER A 291 -0.28 41.81 8.84
CA SER A 291 -0.44 41.92 10.30
C SER A 291 -0.64 40.59 11.01
N SER A 292 -1.00 39.53 10.30
CA SER A 292 -1.22 38.21 10.89
C SER A 292 -0.90 37.07 9.90
N PRO A 293 -0.61 35.86 10.42
CA PRO A 293 -0.44 34.67 9.59
C PRO A 293 -1.63 34.39 8.65
N GLU A 294 -2.86 34.59 9.14
CA GLU A 294 -4.10 34.37 8.37
C GLU A 294 -4.22 35.34 7.19
N LYS A 295 -3.76 36.58 7.36
CA LYS A 295 -3.67 37.53 6.24
C LYS A 295 -2.57 37.09 5.26
N GLY A 296 -1.44 36.61 5.76
CA GLY A 296 -0.32 36.15 4.95
C GLY A 296 -0.66 34.95 4.08
N VAL A 297 -1.34 33.94 4.62
CA VAL A 297 -1.79 32.77 3.86
C VAL A 297 -2.79 33.14 2.77
N ARG A 298 -3.78 33.98 3.07
CA ARG A 298 -4.74 34.46 2.05
C ARG A 298 -4.06 35.19 0.90
N LEU A 299 -3.16 36.13 1.21
CA LEU A 299 -2.36 36.83 0.19
C LEU A 299 -1.51 35.87 -0.64
N ALA A 300 -0.94 34.83 -0.01
CA ALA A 300 -0.18 33.82 -0.73
C ALA A 300 -1.02 33.10 -1.79
N GLN A 301 -2.22 32.67 -1.41
CA GLN A 301 -3.14 31.96 -2.29
C GLN A 301 -3.62 32.87 -3.44
N GLU A 302 -3.93 34.14 -3.17
CA GLU A 302 -4.36 35.11 -4.17
C GLU A 302 -3.24 35.50 -5.16
N LEU A 303 -2.03 35.74 -4.66
CA LEU A 303 -0.91 36.26 -5.47
C LEU A 303 -0.15 35.16 -6.24
N PHE A 304 -0.13 33.93 -5.70
CA PHE A 304 0.75 32.86 -6.18
C PHE A 304 0.04 31.56 -6.57
N GLY A 305 -1.26 31.44 -6.34
CA GLY A 305 -2.08 30.34 -6.87
C GLY A 305 -2.32 30.47 -8.37
N GLN A 306 -2.43 29.34 -9.07
CA GLN A 306 -2.95 29.36 -10.44
C GLN A 306 -4.42 29.79 -10.45
N LYS A 307 -4.75 30.81 -11.25
CA LYS A 307 -6.12 31.33 -11.40
C LYS A 307 -7.08 30.18 -11.70
N THR A 308 -8.06 29.99 -10.82
CA THR A 308 -9.21 29.14 -11.09
C THR A 308 -10.04 29.82 -12.17
N HIS A 309 -10.23 29.16 -13.32
CA HIS A 309 -11.46 29.40 -14.08
C HIS A 309 -12.59 28.97 -13.14
N LYS A 310 -13.18 29.94 -12.45
CA LYS A 310 -14.29 29.74 -11.52
C LYS A 310 -15.48 29.21 -12.32
N ALA A 311 -15.71 27.90 -12.27
CA ALA A 311 -17.08 27.42 -12.16
C ALA A 311 -17.65 27.99 -10.85
N GLY A 312 -18.88 28.46 -10.91
CA GLY A 312 -19.47 29.41 -9.97
C GLY A 312 -19.33 29.06 -8.47
N LYS A 313 -19.20 30.15 -7.71
CA LYS A 313 -19.44 30.34 -6.27
C LYS A 313 -20.09 29.15 -5.53
N ASN A 314 -19.49 28.76 -4.42
CA ASN A 314 -19.95 29.24 -3.11
C ASN A 314 -18.82 29.15 -2.08
N ASP A 315 -18.54 30.29 -1.44
CA ASP A 315 -17.89 30.35 -0.14
C ASP A 315 -18.77 29.58 0.86
N GLU A 316 -18.30 28.45 1.34
CA GLU A 316 -18.72 27.95 2.64
C GLU A 316 -17.51 28.02 3.56
N GLN A 317 -17.46 29.11 4.33
CA GLN A 317 -17.03 29.04 5.73
C GLN A 317 -17.51 27.71 6.30
N ALA A 318 -16.65 27.00 7.03
CA ALA A 318 -16.99 25.79 7.78
C ALA A 318 -18.24 26.03 8.63
N THR A 319 -19.40 25.86 8.02
CA THR A 319 -20.71 26.09 8.58
C THR A 319 -21.09 24.75 9.16
N LYS A 320 -21.40 24.74 10.46
CA LYS A 320 -21.92 23.54 11.11
C LYS A 320 -23.07 22.98 10.24
N PRO A 321 -23.07 21.69 9.89
CA PRO A 321 -24.03 21.12 8.95
C PRO A 321 -25.46 21.41 9.40
N LYS A 322 -26.31 21.82 8.45
CA LYS A 322 -27.71 22.18 8.70
C LYS A 322 -28.60 20.94 8.70
N ILE A 323 -29.28 20.68 9.81
CA ILE A 323 -30.26 19.60 10.00
C ILE A 323 -31.65 20.16 10.22
N GLY A 324 -32.68 19.47 9.74
CA GLY A 324 -34.08 19.80 10.00
C GLY A 324 -34.59 19.21 11.31
N ILE A 325 -35.85 19.49 11.64
CA ILE A 325 -36.55 18.88 12.78
C ILE A 325 -36.85 17.39 12.52
N HIS A 326 -37.00 17.02 11.25
CA HIS A 326 -37.11 15.64 10.80
C HIS A 326 -35.93 15.29 9.90
N GLU A 327 -35.19 14.26 10.28
CA GLU A 327 -34.04 13.77 9.53
C GLU A 327 -34.12 12.25 9.38
N THR A 328 -33.20 11.67 8.60
CA THR A 328 -32.97 10.23 8.58
C THR A 328 -31.55 9.98 9.08
N ILE A 329 -31.39 9.04 10.00
CA ILE A 329 -30.08 8.58 10.45
C ILE A 329 -29.76 7.22 9.86
N GLU A 330 -28.48 6.96 9.64
CA GLU A 330 -27.96 5.62 9.31
C GLU A 330 -27.34 5.02 10.58
N ILE A 331 -28.01 4.04 11.19
CA ILE A 331 -27.52 3.30 12.36
C ILE A 331 -26.67 2.14 11.87
N SER A 332 -25.43 2.02 12.35
CA SER A 332 -24.49 0.98 11.93
C SER A 332 -24.07 0.07 13.09
N GLY A 333 -24.21 -1.25 12.91
CA GLY A 333 -23.68 -2.25 13.84
C GLY A 333 -23.65 -3.65 13.20
N SER A 334 -22.64 -4.46 13.56
CA SER A 334 -22.44 -5.83 13.06
C SER A 334 -22.51 -6.00 11.52
N GLY A 335 -22.11 -4.99 10.75
CA GLY A 335 -22.11 -5.03 9.27
C GLY A 335 -23.47 -4.68 8.61
N ILE A 336 -24.47 -4.28 9.40
CA ILE A 336 -25.79 -3.86 8.94
C ILE A 336 -25.93 -2.36 9.12
N ILE A 337 -26.43 -1.67 8.08
CA ILE A 337 -26.84 -0.27 8.15
C ILE A 337 -28.37 -0.21 8.09
N VAL A 338 -28.97 0.41 9.10
CA VAL A 338 -30.41 0.62 9.22
C VAL A 338 -30.70 2.12 9.09
N GLU A 339 -31.44 2.50 8.06
CA GLU A 339 -31.95 3.86 7.88
C GLU A 339 -33.27 4.01 8.66
N GLU A 340 -33.33 4.93 9.62
CA GLU A 340 -34.55 5.23 10.37
C GLU A 340 -34.83 6.75 10.42
N PRO A 341 -36.09 7.16 10.24
CA PRO A 341 -36.49 8.56 10.42
C PRO A 341 -36.41 8.93 11.90
N VAL A 342 -35.91 10.14 12.16
CA VAL A 342 -35.72 10.67 13.51
C VAL A 342 -36.37 12.03 13.68
N TYR A 343 -36.65 12.35 14.93
CA TYR A 343 -37.03 13.69 15.36
C TYR A 343 -35.87 14.34 16.12
N VAL A 344 -35.48 15.54 15.73
CA VAL A 344 -34.44 16.31 16.42
C VAL A 344 -35.11 17.20 17.45
N SER A 345 -34.78 17.00 18.72
CA SER A 345 -35.41 17.72 19.84
C SER A 345 -34.37 18.43 20.70
N ILE A 346 -34.55 19.74 20.88
CA ILE A 346 -33.72 20.53 21.83
C ILE A 346 -34.19 20.32 23.28
N GLU A 347 -35.44 19.91 23.48
CA GLU A 347 -36.04 19.64 24.80
C GLU A 347 -35.47 18.38 25.47
N HIS A 348 -35.05 17.39 24.68
CA HIS A 348 -34.47 16.15 25.19
C HIS A 348 -32.97 16.33 25.38
N GLU A 349 -32.46 16.08 26.58
CA GLU A 349 -31.01 16.17 26.82
C GLU A 349 -30.24 15.03 26.14
N HIS A 350 -30.78 13.80 26.26
CA HIS A 350 -30.20 12.56 25.73
C HIS A 350 -31.00 12.03 24.54
N THR A 351 -30.33 11.31 23.64
CA THR A 351 -31.00 10.57 22.57
C THR A 351 -31.78 9.37 23.13
N VAL A 352 -33.02 9.22 22.70
CA VAL A 352 -33.99 8.22 23.18
C VAL A 352 -34.54 7.44 22.01
N PHE A 353 -34.59 6.13 22.16
CA PHE A 353 -35.17 5.22 21.18
C PHE A 353 -36.40 4.56 21.80
N SER A 354 -37.45 4.33 21.01
CA SER A 354 -38.62 3.61 21.49
C SER A 354 -38.26 2.16 21.84
N PRO A 355 -38.98 1.50 22.78
CA PRO A 355 -38.75 0.10 23.12
C PRO A 355 -38.78 -0.83 21.90
N ASP A 356 -39.71 -0.58 20.96
CA ASP A 356 -39.91 -1.41 19.77
C ASP A 356 -38.69 -1.38 18.83
N ILE A 357 -38.15 -0.19 18.54
CA ILE A 357 -36.99 -0.08 17.63
C ILE A 357 -35.71 -0.60 18.30
N LEU A 358 -35.57 -0.44 19.62
CA LEU A 358 -34.45 -1.02 20.35
C LEU A 358 -34.47 -2.55 20.30
N GLY A 359 -35.64 -3.17 20.50
CA GLY A 359 -35.79 -4.62 20.34
C GLY A 359 -35.40 -5.10 18.95
N GLU A 360 -35.86 -4.41 17.91
CA GLU A 360 -35.53 -4.69 16.50
C GLU A 360 -34.01 -4.54 16.24
N LEU A 361 -33.38 -3.49 16.75
CA LEU A 361 -31.95 -3.22 16.54
C LEU A 361 -31.04 -4.17 17.32
N VAL A 362 -31.43 -4.60 18.52
CA VAL A 362 -30.69 -5.58 19.33
C VAL A 362 -30.72 -6.94 18.64
N GLN A 363 -31.89 -7.40 18.19
CA GLN A 363 -32.01 -8.66 17.45
C GLN A 363 -31.16 -8.67 16.17
N ARG A 364 -31.00 -7.51 15.53
CA ARG A 364 -30.18 -7.34 14.31
C ARG A 364 -28.70 -7.09 14.58
N GLY A 365 -28.26 -7.02 15.83
CA GLY A 365 -26.87 -6.72 16.18
C GLY A 365 -26.42 -5.30 15.79
N ALA A 366 -27.35 -4.38 15.53
CA ALA A 366 -27.07 -2.99 15.17
C ALA A 366 -26.70 -2.13 16.41
N VAL A 367 -27.03 -2.60 17.62
CA VAL A 367 -26.75 -1.94 18.90
C VAL A 367 -26.26 -2.95 19.94
N GLU A 368 -25.36 -2.52 20.82
CA GLU A 368 -24.76 -3.36 21.86
C GLU A 368 -25.40 -3.05 23.23
N SER A 369 -25.90 -4.08 23.92
CA SER A 369 -26.40 -3.95 25.30
C SER A 369 -25.24 -3.85 26.28
N MET A 370 -25.30 -2.91 27.23
CA MET A 370 -24.26 -2.79 28.26
C MET A 370 -24.53 -3.75 29.44
N PRO A 371 -23.56 -4.56 29.90
CA PRO A 371 -23.73 -5.42 31.06
C PRO A 371 -23.88 -4.62 32.36
N GLY A 372 -24.80 -5.02 33.25
CA GLY A 372 -24.85 -4.57 34.64
C GLY A 372 -25.54 -3.23 34.93
N THR A 373 -26.13 -2.56 33.94
CA THR A 373 -26.97 -1.35 34.17
C THR A 373 -28.19 -1.40 33.26
N GLY A 374 -29.40 -1.27 33.84
CA GLY A 374 -30.66 -1.46 33.12
C GLY A 374 -30.83 -0.56 31.88
N GLN A 375 -31.46 -1.12 30.83
CA GLN A 375 -32.00 -0.46 29.61
C GLN A 375 -31.11 0.63 28.96
N ARG A 376 -29.79 0.43 28.90
CA ARG A 376 -28.84 1.31 28.18
C ARG A 376 -28.13 0.57 27.05
N TYR A 377 -28.05 1.21 25.88
CA TYR A 377 -27.51 0.63 24.66
C TYR A 377 -26.49 1.56 24.03
N LYS A 378 -25.38 1.01 23.55
CA LYS A 378 -24.36 1.75 22.81
C LYS A 378 -24.70 1.73 21.33
N VAL A 379 -24.79 2.92 20.72
CA VAL A 379 -25.24 3.08 19.33
C VAL A 379 -24.24 3.94 18.55
N LYS A 380 -23.98 3.56 17.30
CA LYS A 380 -23.24 4.35 16.31
C LYS A 380 -24.17 4.69 15.17
N PHE A 381 -24.36 5.98 14.89
CA PHE A 381 -25.17 6.42 13.76
C PHE A 381 -24.55 7.62 13.03
N SER A 382 -24.95 7.84 11.79
CA SER A 382 -24.59 9.02 11.00
C SER A 382 -25.77 9.97 10.88
N LEU A 383 -25.57 11.25 11.22
CA LEU A 383 -26.55 12.33 11.05
C LEU A 383 -25.92 13.41 10.15
N ALA A 384 -26.55 13.71 9.02
CA ALA A 384 -26.05 14.65 8.00
C ALA A 384 -24.55 14.46 7.67
N GLY A 385 -24.12 13.20 7.52
CA GLY A 385 -22.75 12.81 7.17
C GLY A 385 -21.74 12.80 8.33
N LYS A 386 -22.13 13.24 9.54
CA LYS A 386 -21.30 13.16 10.75
C LYS A 386 -21.62 11.90 11.56
N LYS A 387 -20.60 11.11 11.86
CA LYS A 387 -20.70 9.91 12.71
C LYS A 387 -20.75 10.32 14.18
N ILE A 388 -21.74 9.78 14.89
CA ILE A 388 -21.97 9.98 16.32
C ILE A 388 -21.99 8.62 16.99
N GLN A 389 -21.26 8.50 18.11
CA GLN A 389 -21.32 7.34 18.99
C GLN A 389 -21.83 7.80 20.35
N THR A 390 -22.95 7.25 20.78
CA THR A 390 -23.63 7.68 22.01
C THR A 390 -24.25 6.50 22.75
N VAL A 391 -24.68 6.75 23.98
CA VAL A 391 -25.44 5.78 24.79
C VAL A 391 -26.88 6.23 24.80
N VAL A 392 -27.78 5.37 24.32
CA VAL A 392 -29.22 5.63 24.27
C VAL A 392 -29.94 4.80 25.32
N ARG A 393 -31.12 5.27 25.71
CA ARG A 393 -32.04 4.56 26.61
C ARG A 393 -33.38 4.32 25.92
N ALA A 394 -34.08 3.28 26.36
CA ALA A 394 -35.50 3.14 26.04
C ALA A 394 -36.28 4.27 26.73
N GLY A 395 -37.24 4.87 26.02
CA GLY A 395 -38.10 5.90 26.57
C GLY A 395 -39.21 6.32 25.62
N ASP A 396 -40.08 7.21 26.10
CA ASP A 396 -41.22 7.69 25.34
C ASP A 396 -40.79 8.55 24.15
N THR A 397 -41.50 8.39 23.05
CA THR A 397 -41.25 9.10 21.79
C THR A 397 -42.57 9.66 21.26
N PRO A 398 -42.58 10.82 20.57
CA PRO A 398 -43.80 11.40 20.01
C PRO A 398 -44.50 10.45 19.04
N ALA A 399 -45.84 10.57 18.93
CA ALA A 399 -46.64 9.71 18.07
C ALA A 399 -46.13 9.71 16.61
N GLY A 400 -45.82 8.51 16.09
CA GLY A 400 -45.30 8.32 14.73
C GLY A 400 -43.79 8.49 14.56
N VAL A 401 -43.04 8.69 15.65
CA VAL A 401 -41.56 8.80 15.65
C VAL A 401 -40.99 7.71 16.56
N LYS A 402 -40.01 6.94 16.08
CA LYS A 402 -39.37 5.88 16.87
C LYS A 402 -38.08 6.32 17.58
N ILE A 403 -37.47 7.41 17.13
CA ILE A 403 -36.16 7.88 17.59
C ILE A 403 -36.19 9.39 17.75
N VAL A 404 -35.76 9.86 18.93
CA VAL A 404 -35.57 11.29 19.24
C VAL A 404 -34.10 11.55 19.50
N ILE A 405 -33.46 12.40 18.68
CA ILE A 405 -32.08 12.82 18.89
C ILE A 405 -32.06 14.01 19.85
N GLY A 406 -31.35 13.84 20.96
CA GLY A 406 -31.25 14.84 22.02
C GLY A 406 -30.11 15.85 21.83
N ARG A 407 -30.14 16.90 22.64
CA ARG A 407 -29.24 18.07 22.60
C ARG A 407 -27.75 17.72 22.59
N ARG A 408 -27.34 16.70 23.36
CA ARG A 408 -25.92 16.30 23.45
C ARG A 408 -25.35 15.82 22.12
N ASP A 409 -26.17 15.13 21.33
CA ASP A 409 -25.73 14.53 20.07
C ASP A 409 -25.85 15.50 18.87
N ILE A 410 -26.50 16.67 19.06
CA ILE A 410 -26.67 17.70 18.03
C ILE A 410 -25.85 18.99 18.23
N ALA A 411 -24.98 19.05 19.26
CA ALA A 411 -24.18 20.25 19.58
C ALA A 411 -23.29 20.77 18.42
N GLY A 412 -22.98 19.90 17.45
CA GLY A 412 -22.15 20.19 16.28
C GLY A 412 -22.91 20.57 14.99
N PHE A 413 -24.21 20.83 15.06
CA PHE A 413 -25.09 21.10 13.90
C PHE A 413 -25.83 22.44 14.04
N LEU A 414 -26.32 22.99 12.92
CA LEU A 414 -27.30 24.09 12.90
C LEU A 414 -28.68 23.49 12.64
N ILE A 415 -29.68 23.85 13.45
CA ILE A 415 -31.05 23.38 13.24
C ILE A 415 -31.79 24.40 12.39
N ASP A 416 -32.34 23.96 11.27
CA ASP A 416 -33.18 24.76 10.37
C ASP A 416 -34.62 24.22 10.39
N PRO A 417 -35.52 24.83 11.20
CA PRO A 417 -36.93 24.44 11.29
C PRO A 417 -37.69 24.51 9.96
N ALA A 418 -37.23 25.35 9.03
CA ALA A 418 -37.89 25.56 7.74
C ALA A 418 -37.44 24.54 6.67
N LYS A 419 -36.47 23.67 6.99
CA LYS A 419 -36.02 22.61 6.08
C LYS A 419 -37.19 21.67 5.77
N PRO A 420 -37.63 21.56 4.50
CA PRO A 420 -38.79 20.76 4.15
C PRO A 420 -38.57 19.29 4.54
N ARG A 421 -39.65 18.66 5.03
CA ARG A 421 -39.65 17.23 5.35
C ARG A 421 -39.35 16.46 4.07
N HIS A 422 -38.13 15.94 3.92
CA HIS A 422 -37.84 14.98 2.86
C HIS A 422 -38.63 13.71 3.16
N VAL A 423 -39.83 13.61 2.59
CA VAL A 423 -40.59 12.36 2.52
C VAL A 423 -39.92 11.50 1.45
N ASN A 424 -38.70 11.03 1.72
CA ASN A 424 -38.21 9.85 1.04
C ASN A 424 -39.02 8.69 1.62
N GLN A 425 -40.12 8.32 0.95
CA GLN A 425 -40.66 6.96 1.02
C GLN A 425 -39.66 5.99 0.35
N LYS A 426 -38.38 6.05 0.72
CA LYS A 426 -37.49 4.91 0.49
C LYS A 426 -38.01 3.85 1.44
N LYS A 427 -38.47 2.73 0.87
CA LYS A 427 -38.70 1.48 1.61
C LYS A 427 -37.55 1.31 2.60
N ARG A 428 -37.86 0.96 3.86
CA ARG A 428 -36.88 0.50 4.86
C ARG A 428 -35.80 -0.32 4.16
N GLY A 429 -34.62 0.28 4.02
CA GLY A 429 -33.55 -0.26 3.20
C GLY A 429 -32.44 -0.73 4.10
N ILE A 430 -32.28 -2.05 4.23
CA ILE A 430 -31.08 -2.61 4.83
C ILE A 430 -29.97 -2.45 3.78
N LYS A 431 -29.00 -1.57 4.04
CA LYS A 431 -27.75 -1.57 3.27
C LYS A 431 -26.80 -2.54 3.96
N ILE A 432 -26.43 -3.59 3.26
CA ILE A 432 -25.38 -4.52 3.69
C ILE A 432 -24.05 -3.79 3.55
N ASP A 433 -23.24 -3.72 4.62
CA ASP A 433 -21.90 -3.15 4.52
C ASP A 433 -20.99 -4.12 3.76
N LEU A 434 -20.92 -3.94 2.45
CA LEU A 434 -20.09 -4.76 1.56
C LEU A 434 -18.60 -4.69 1.92
N ARG A 435 -18.12 -3.63 2.58
CA ARG A 435 -16.73 -3.56 3.07
C ARG A 435 -16.52 -4.47 4.28
N ALA A 436 -17.49 -4.52 5.20
CA ALA A 436 -17.43 -5.45 6.31
C ALA A 436 -17.48 -6.90 5.81
N LEU A 437 -18.37 -7.18 4.86
CA LEU A 437 -18.49 -8.49 4.22
C LEU A 437 -17.18 -8.92 3.51
N ASP A 438 -16.59 -8.03 2.72
CA ASP A 438 -15.30 -8.24 2.06
C ASP A 438 -14.19 -8.58 3.07
N LYS A 439 -14.12 -7.86 4.19
CA LYS A 439 -13.15 -8.16 5.27
C LYS A 439 -13.37 -9.54 5.90
N ILE A 440 -14.63 -9.94 6.12
CA ILE A 440 -14.96 -11.27 6.66
C ILE A 440 -14.54 -12.36 5.68
N LEU A 441 -14.89 -12.23 4.39
CA LEU A 441 -14.48 -13.18 3.35
C LEU A 441 -12.95 -13.26 3.21
N ALA A 442 -12.26 -12.12 3.30
CA ALA A 442 -10.79 -12.07 3.29
C ALA A 442 -10.16 -12.72 4.52
N GLY A 443 -10.85 -12.70 5.67
CA GLY A 443 -10.47 -13.44 6.88
C GLY A 443 -10.62 -14.95 6.68
N LEU A 444 -11.79 -15.40 6.23
CA LEU A 444 -12.09 -16.81 5.97
C LEU A 444 -11.15 -17.41 4.91
N ASP A 445 -10.83 -16.66 3.86
CA ASP A 445 -9.84 -17.05 2.84
C ASP A 445 -8.43 -17.26 3.40
N ARG A 446 -8.05 -16.58 4.51
CA ARG A 446 -6.76 -16.81 5.20
C ARG A 446 -6.77 -18.08 6.05
N GLU A 447 -7.93 -18.44 6.60
CA GLU A 447 -8.12 -19.66 7.39
C GLU A 447 -8.07 -20.94 6.52
N LEU A 448 -8.08 -20.81 5.18
CA LEU A 448 -8.06 -21.92 4.22
C LEU A 448 -6.77 -21.97 3.35
N PRO A 449 -5.58 -22.28 3.91
CA PRO A 449 -4.30 -22.31 3.19
C PRO A 449 -4.15 -23.57 2.31
N LEU A 450 -4.95 -23.67 1.24
CA LEU A 450 -5.12 -24.89 0.42
C LEU A 450 -3.82 -25.65 0.11
N LEU A 451 -2.78 -25.01 -0.42
CA LEU A 451 -1.55 -25.71 -0.81
C LEU A 451 -0.76 -26.30 0.37
N LYS A 452 -0.83 -25.68 1.56
CA LYS A 452 -0.25 -26.21 2.79
C LYS A 452 -0.98 -27.49 3.18
N GLU A 453 -2.30 -27.48 3.07
CA GLU A 453 -3.19 -28.57 3.45
C GLU A 453 -3.13 -29.78 2.49
N LEU A 454 -2.73 -29.58 1.24
CA LEU A 454 -2.56 -30.65 0.25
C LEU A 454 -1.18 -31.32 0.29
N ARG A 455 -0.26 -30.87 1.15
CA ARG A 455 1.10 -31.43 1.24
C ARG A 455 1.08 -32.70 2.12
N PRO A 456 1.46 -33.88 1.59
CA PRO A 456 1.52 -35.10 2.38
C PRO A 456 2.56 -35.03 3.51
N LEU A 457 2.27 -35.68 4.64
CA LEU A 457 3.18 -35.75 5.79
C LEU A 457 4.46 -36.53 5.45
N ASN A 458 4.32 -37.64 4.73
CA ASN A 458 5.40 -38.55 4.33
C ASN A 458 5.98 -38.23 2.93
N LEU A 459 5.80 -37.02 2.41
CA LEU A 459 6.21 -36.65 1.05
C LEU A 459 7.71 -36.91 0.78
N ARG A 460 8.57 -36.72 1.78
CA ARG A 460 10.02 -36.91 1.63
C ARG A 460 10.35 -38.38 1.40
N GLU A 461 9.88 -39.25 2.29
CA GLU A 461 10.13 -40.70 2.24
C GLU A 461 9.56 -41.31 0.96
N GLU A 462 8.33 -40.94 0.58
CA GLU A 462 7.69 -41.47 -0.62
C GLU A 462 8.37 -40.97 -1.91
N ARG A 463 8.90 -39.74 -1.91
CA ARG A 463 9.71 -39.23 -3.03
C ARG A 463 11.00 -40.04 -3.19
N GLU A 464 11.68 -40.36 -2.09
CA GLU A 464 12.93 -41.13 -2.11
C GLU A 464 12.69 -42.55 -2.67
N LYS A 465 11.62 -43.23 -2.24
CA LYS A 465 11.21 -44.53 -2.79
C LYS A 465 10.85 -44.44 -4.27
N ALA A 466 10.01 -43.48 -4.65
CA ALA A 466 9.63 -43.26 -6.04
C ALA A 466 10.82 -42.89 -6.94
N ALA A 467 11.87 -42.26 -6.41
CA ALA A 467 13.07 -41.98 -7.19
C ALA A 467 13.82 -43.27 -7.61
N GLN A 468 13.77 -44.32 -6.77
CA GLN A 468 14.49 -45.58 -6.98
C GLN A 468 13.75 -46.55 -7.91
N ASP A 469 12.42 -46.53 -7.92
CA ASP A 469 11.59 -47.42 -8.75
C ASP A 469 10.59 -46.65 -9.62
N MET A 470 10.61 -46.90 -10.92
CA MET A 470 9.69 -46.32 -11.91
C MET A 470 8.26 -46.84 -11.82
N ASN A 471 8.07 -48.04 -11.26
CA ASN A 471 6.77 -48.68 -11.11
C ASN A 471 6.10 -48.37 -9.77
N PHE A 472 6.87 -47.84 -8.81
CA PHE A 472 6.37 -47.50 -7.48
C PHE A 472 5.35 -46.36 -7.54
N SER A 473 4.21 -46.56 -6.88
CA SER A 473 3.19 -45.53 -6.68
C SER A 473 3.14 -45.15 -5.19
N PRO A 474 3.46 -43.90 -4.84
CA PRO A 474 3.40 -43.39 -3.47
C PRO A 474 2.07 -43.63 -2.75
N VAL A 475 2.14 -43.84 -1.45
CA VAL A 475 0.96 -43.78 -0.57
C VAL A 475 1.11 -42.57 0.34
N PHE A 476 0.24 -41.58 0.17
CA PHE A 476 0.32 -40.31 0.87
C PHE A 476 -0.51 -40.30 2.15
N LEU A 477 0.13 -39.90 3.25
CA LEU A 477 -0.53 -39.63 4.51
C LEU A 477 -1.02 -38.17 4.53
N GLN A 478 -2.33 -38.00 4.67
CA GLN A 478 -2.95 -36.68 4.73
C GLN A 478 -2.71 -36.02 6.09
N ARG A 479 -2.56 -34.71 6.08
CA ARG A 479 -2.56 -33.91 7.30
C ARG A 479 -3.99 -33.76 7.81
N GLU A 480 -4.17 -33.80 9.13
CA GLU A 480 -5.40 -33.30 9.75
C GLU A 480 -5.49 -31.78 9.57
N PHE A 481 -6.68 -31.28 9.27
CA PHE A 481 -6.89 -29.85 9.14
C PHE A 481 -6.87 -29.21 10.53
N GLU A 482 -5.99 -28.23 10.75
CA GLU A 482 -5.77 -27.62 12.09
C GLU A 482 -6.95 -26.76 12.59
N GLY A 483 -7.92 -26.43 11.73
CA GLY A 483 -9.09 -25.61 12.07
C GLY A 483 -10.42 -26.36 12.04
N ASN A 484 -11.53 -25.62 12.15
CA ASN A 484 -12.88 -26.17 12.08
C ASN A 484 -13.57 -25.81 10.77
N LEU A 485 -13.56 -26.73 9.79
CA LEU A 485 -14.19 -26.50 8.49
C LEU A 485 -15.70 -26.25 8.58
N ASN A 486 -16.38 -26.89 9.54
CA ASN A 486 -17.82 -26.73 9.72
C ASN A 486 -18.15 -25.33 10.26
N GLU A 487 -17.29 -24.78 11.13
CA GLU A 487 -17.43 -23.41 11.61
C GLU A 487 -17.20 -22.38 10.49
N ILE A 488 -16.16 -22.57 9.68
CA ILE A 488 -15.87 -21.73 8.52
C ILE A 488 -17.05 -21.76 7.54
N GLU A 489 -17.59 -22.94 7.25
CA GLU A 489 -18.73 -23.13 6.35
C GLU A 489 -20.02 -22.49 6.90
N SER A 490 -20.29 -22.63 8.19
CA SER A 490 -21.43 -21.99 8.86
C SER A 490 -21.32 -20.46 8.78
N ARG A 491 -20.13 -19.91 9.08
CA ARG A 491 -19.83 -18.48 8.92
C ARG A 491 -20.04 -18.03 7.48
N LEU A 492 -19.60 -18.79 6.48
CA LEU A 492 -19.82 -18.49 5.05
C LEU A 492 -21.30 -18.49 4.69
N THR A 493 -22.07 -19.46 5.18
CA THR A 493 -23.50 -19.61 4.84
C THR A 493 -24.34 -18.44 5.37
N GLY A 494 -23.95 -17.87 6.52
CA GLY A 494 -24.62 -16.71 7.10
C GLY A 494 -24.38 -15.38 6.35
N LEU A 495 -23.48 -15.36 5.36
CA LEU A 495 -23.15 -14.14 4.63
C LEU A 495 -24.08 -13.94 3.43
N ASN A 496 -24.72 -12.77 3.38
CA ASN A 496 -25.53 -12.34 2.24
C ASN A 496 -24.95 -11.05 1.67
N ALA A 497 -24.70 -11.02 0.36
CA ALA A 497 -24.35 -9.80 -0.36
C ALA A 497 -25.55 -9.31 -1.19
N ASP A 498 -25.58 -8.04 -1.54
CA ASP A 498 -26.58 -7.48 -2.45
C ASP A 498 -26.26 -7.83 -3.93
N ASP A 499 -27.06 -7.31 -4.86
CA ASP A 499 -26.89 -7.49 -6.30
C ASP A 499 -26.14 -6.32 -6.97
N SER A 500 -25.45 -5.49 -6.18
CA SER A 500 -24.53 -4.51 -6.74
C SER A 500 -23.36 -5.24 -7.45
N PRO A 501 -22.63 -4.56 -8.35
CA PRO A 501 -21.46 -5.17 -9.01
C PRO A 501 -20.45 -5.77 -8.01
N LEU A 502 -20.18 -5.08 -6.90
CA LEU A 502 -19.33 -5.61 -5.83
C LEU A 502 -19.99 -6.79 -5.10
N GLY A 503 -21.29 -6.71 -4.80
CA GLY A 503 -22.04 -7.80 -4.17
C GLY A 503 -21.99 -9.10 -4.97
N LEU A 504 -22.14 -9.03 -6.29
CA LEU A 504 -21.99 -10.18 -7.20
C LEU A 504 -20.60 -10.79 -7.15
N LEU A 505 -19.54 -9.96 -7.12
CA LEU A 505 -18.16 -10.41 -7.01
C LEU A 505 -17.87 -11.09 -5.67
N LEU A 506 -18.43 -10.55 -4.57
CA LEU A 506 -18.33 -11.17 -3.25
C LEU A 506 -19.09 -12.50 -3.19
N LYS A 507 -20.26 -12.62 -3.84
CA LYS A 507 -20.96 -13.92 -4.01
C LYS A 507 -20.13 -14.92 -4.80
N LYS A 508 -19.46 -14.50 -5.89
CA LYS A 508 -18.50 -15.37 -6.62
C LYS A 508 -17.40 -15.84 -5.67
N LYS A 509 -16.80 -14.93 -4.89
CA LYS A 509 -15.74 -15.27 -3.93
C LYS A 509 -16.22 -16.24 -2.85
N GLN A 510 -17.41 -16.03 -2.30
CA GLN A 510 -18.04 -16.92 -1.32
C GLN A 510 -18.20 -18.35 -1.87
N ARG A 511 -18.69 -18.50 -3.12
CA ARG A 511 -18.78 -19.81 -3.79
C ARG A 511 -17.43 -20.48 -3.99
N GLU A 512 -16.40 -19.71 -4.37
CA GLU A 512 -15.04 -20.24 -4.47
C GLU A 512 -14.55 -20.81 -3.13
N LEU A 513 -14.84 -20.14 -2.01
CA LEU A 513 -14.46 -20.63 -0.68
C LEU A 513 -15.17 -21.93 -0.30
N PHE A 514 -16.45 -22.10 -0.64
CA PHE A 514 -17.14 -23.38 -0.49
C PHE A 514 -16.44 -24.51 -1.28
N HIS A 515 -16.11 -24.29 -2.55
CA HIS A 515 -15.38 -25.29 -3.35
C HIS A 515 -14.00 -25.63 -2.78
N ARG A 516 -13.32 -24.68 -2.12
CA ARG A 516 -12.05 -24.95 -1.42
C ARG A 516 -12.26 -25.83 -0.18
N ILE A 517 -13.34 -25.62 0.58
CA ILE A 517 -13.71 -26.48 1.71
C ILE A 517 -13.99 -27.90 1.23
N ASP A 518 -14.77 -28.05 0.16
CA ASP A 518 -15.08 -29.36 -0.44
C ASP A 518 -13.80 -30.10 -0.86
N LEU A 519 -12.87 -29.39 -1.50
CA LEU A 519 -11.58 -29.96 -1.91
C LEU A 519 -10.72 -30.43 -0.73
N ILE A 520 -10.73 -29.68 0.37
CA ILE A 520 -10.02 -30.02 1.61
C ILE A 520 -10.68 -31.25 2.28
N ARG A 521 -12.01 -31.34 2.30
CA ARG A 521 -12.75 -32.51 2.82
C ARG A 521 -12.54 -33.76 1.98
N ALA A 522 -12.41 -33.59 0.67
CA ALA A 522 -12.26 -34.69 -0.27
C ALA A 522 -10.86 -35.32 -0.28
N ARG A 523 -9.88 -34.75 0.45
CA ARG A 523 -8.51 -35.28 0.54
C ARG A 523 -8.52 -36.76 0.91
N GLY A 524 -7.58 -37.48 0.31
CA GLY A 524 -7.39 -38.91 0.48
C GLY A 524 -8.21 -39.77 -0.48
N SER A 525 -9.40 -39.31 -0.90
CA SER A 525 -10.24 -40.03 -1.87
C SER A 525 -9.97 -39.58 -3.30
N ALA A 526 -9.44 -40.47 -4.16
CA ALA A 526 -9.09 -40.09 -5.53
C ALA A 526 -10.28 -39.56 -6.34
N ARG A 527 -11.43 -40.24 -6.26
CA ARG A 527 -12.67 -39.85 -6.95
C ARG A 527 -13.20 -38.51 -6.47
N HIS A 528 -13.46 -38.37 -5.16
CA HIS A 528 -14.06 -37.15 -4.62
C HIS A 528 -13.12 -35.95 -4.76
N PHE A 529 -11.82 -36.16 -4.52
CA PHE A 529 -10.81 -35.11 -4.65
C PHE A 529 -10.72 -34.59 -6.08
N THR A 530 -10.68 -35.50 -7.06
CA THR A 530 -10.62 -35.11 -8.48
C THR A 530 -11.87 -34.32 -8.86
N SER A 531 -13.06 -34.78 -8.48
CA SER A 531 -14.32 -34.04 -8.73
C SER A 531 -14.32 -32.64 -8.11
N ALA A 532 -13.88 -32.50 -6.86
CA ALA A 532 -13.77 -31.20 -6.20
C ALA A 532 -12.69 -30.32 -6.87
N SER A 533 -11.59 -30.92 -7.34
CA SER A 533 -10.53 -30.21 -8.05
C SER A 533 -11.03 -29.67 -9.40
N LEU A 534 -11.84 -30.46 -10.12
CA LEU A 534 -12.51 -30.06 -11.35
C LEU A 534 -13.52 -28.93 -11.11
N ALA A 535 -14.26 -28.94 -10.01
CA ALA A 535 -15.18 -27.85 -9.68
C ALA A 535 -14.44 -26.51 -9.46
N LEU A 536 -13.24 -26.56 -8.88
CA LEU A 536 -12.45 -25.35 -8.57
C LEU A 536 -11.57 -24.87 -9.72
N TYR A 537 -10.97 -25.77 -10.50
CA TYR A 537 -10.00 -25.44 -11.55
C TYR A 537 -10.43 -25.81 -12.96
N GLY A 538 -11.55 -26.53 -13.13
CA GLY A 538 -12.05 -27.03 -14.41
C GLY A 538 -11.34 -28.29 -14.91
N ALA A 539 -11.78 -28.74 -16.09
CA ALA A 539 -11.27 -29.90 -16.82
C ALA A 539 -10.50 -29.47 -18.10
N PRO A 540 -9.56 -30.29 -18.60
CA PRO A 540 -8.96 -30.06 -19.92
C PRO A 540 -10.00 -30.41 -21.01
N SER A 541 -10.48 -29.40 -21.75
CA SER A 541 -11.41 -29.64 -22.86
C SER A 541 -10.72 -30.25 -24.07
N THR A 542 -11.46 -31.00 -24.89
CA THR A 542 -10.95 -31.58 -26.15
C THR A 542 -10.34 -30.51 -27.07
N ALA A 543 -10.98 -29.34 -27.15
CA ALA A 543 -10.47 -28.20 -27.91
C ALA A 543 -9.12 -27.69 -27.37
N LEU A 544 -8.98 -27.58 -26.04
CA LEU A 544 -7.72 -27.16 -25.40
C LEU A 544 -6.61 -28.19 -25.65
N ILE A 545 -6.91 -29.49 -25.53
CA ILE A 545 -5.95 -30.57 -25.80
C ILE A 545 -5.50 -30.53 -27.27
N GLY A 546 -6.43 -30.37 -28.21
CA GLY A 546 -6.12 -30.25 -29.64
C GLY A 546 -5.19 -29.07 -29.94
N PHE A 547 -5.49 -27.90 -29.36
CA PHE A 547 -4.65 -26.72 -29.48
C PHE A 547 -3.25 -26.92 -28.89
N VAL A 548 -3.16 -27.51 -27.70
CA VAL A 548 -1.88 -27.81 -27.04
C VAL A 548 -1.00 -28.72 -27.91
N LYS A 549 -1.58 -29.77 -28.52
CA LYS A 549 -0.84 -30.65 -29.43
C LYS A 549 -0.29 -29.88 -30.63
N ALA A 550 -1.11 -29.03 -31.26
CA ALA A 550 -0.66 -28.18 -32.36
C ALA A 550 0.43 -27.18 -31.93
N TYR A 551 0.26 -26.53 -30.78
CA TYR A 551 1.24 -25.59 -30.22
C TYR A 551 2.58 -26.27 -29.93
N LEU A 552 2.58 -27.48 -29.36
CA LEU A 552 3.82 -28.23 -29.11
C LEU A 552 4.54 -28.65 -30.40
N MET A 553 3.82 -28.90 -31.50
CA MET A 553 4.44 -29.18 -32.80
C MET A 553 5.24 -27.99 -33.36
N THR A 554 4.86 -26.75 -33.02
CA THR A 554 5.59 -25.54 -33.48
C THR A 554 7.02 -25.46 -32.92
N ARG A 555 7.31 -26.16 -31.81
CA ARG A 555 8.65 -26.22 -31.23
C ARG A 555 9.64 -26.99 -32.11
N ALA A 556 9.18 -27.95 -32.92
CA ALA A 556 10.03 -28.89 -33.67
C ALA A 556 10.94 -28.23 -34.74
N ALA A 557 11.00 -26.90 -34.82
CA ALA A 557 11.71 -26.15 -35.86
C ALA A 557 13.02 -25.47 -35.44
N CYS A 558 13.43 -25.40 -34.16
CA CYS A 558 14.71 -24.78 -33.76
C CYS A 558 15.13 -25.15 -32.32
N ASP A 559 15.93 -26.22 -32.14
CA ASP A 559 16.64 -26.49 -30.89
C ASP A 559 18.11 -26.01 -31.03
N LEU A 560 18.37 -24.73 -30.76
CA LEU A 560 19.72 -24.30 -30.40
C LEU A 560 19.85 -24.39 -28.88
N PRO A 561 20.88 -25.07 -28.34
CA PRO A 561 21.13 -25.04 -26.90
C PRO A 561 21.32 -23.57 -26.47
N PRO A 562 20.81 -23.18 -25.28
CA PRO A 562 20.98 -21.83 -24.80
C PRO A 562 22.47 -21.48 -24.77
N PRO A 563 22.85 -20.23 -25.11
CA PRO A 563 24.23 -19.79 -25.01
C PRO A 563 24.77 -20.11 -23.60
N ARG A 564 26.04 -20.51 -23.51
CA ARG A 564 26.75 -20.68 -22.24
C ARG A 564 26.97 -19.30 -21.61
N ASP A 565 25.90 -18.68 -21.14
CA ASP A 565 25.99 -17.47 -20.32
C ASP A 565 26.72 -17.79 -19.02
N SER A 566 27.41 -16.80 -18.47
CA SER A 566 27.86 -16.86 -17.08
C SER A 566 26.64 -17.05 -16.17
N MET A 567 26.55 -18.21 -15.53
CA MET A 567 25.46 -18.51 -14.60
C MET A 567 25.64 -17.69 -13.33
N LEU A 568 24.57 -17.02 -12.91
CA LEU A 568 24.54 -16.21 -11.69
C LEU A 568 24.09 -17.07 -10.51
N GLY A 569 24.74 -16.89 -9.36
CA GLY A 569 24.37 -17.51 -8.10
C GLY A 569 23.17 -16.83 -7.42
N ALA A 570 22.73 -17.40 -6.30
CA ALA A 570 21.57 -16.88 -5.55
C ALA A 570 21.77 -15.44 -5.04
N GLU A 571 22.98 -15.08 -4.61
CA GLU A 571 23.31 -13.72 -4.12
C GLU A 571 23.26 -12.67 -5.23
N GLU A 572 23.78 -13.00 -6.42
CA GLU A 572 23.74 -12.11 -7.57
C GLU A 572 22.29 -11.89 -8.04
N ALA A 573 21.51 -12.97 -8.10
CA ALA A 573 20.07 -12.88 -8.40
C ALA A 573 19.30 -12.07 -7.34
N ALA A 574 19.65 -12.19 -6.06
CA ALA A 574 19.09 -11.37 -4.99
C ALA A 574 19.40 -9.88 -5.19
N GLY A 575 20.62 -9.55 -5.62
CA GLY A 575 21.03 -8.19 -5.96
C GLY A 575 20.16 -7.58 -7.06
N GLU A 576 19.92 -8.33 -8.14
CA GLU A 576 19.07 -7.91 -9.27
C GLU A 576 17.61 -7.69 -8.83
N PHE A 577 17.02 -8.66 -8.11
CA PHE A 577 15.65 -8.52 -7.60
C PHE A 577 15.52 -7.32 -6.66
N LYS A 578 16.52 -7.07 -5.81
CA LYS A 578 16.53 -5.91 -4.91
C LYS A 578 16.57 -4.59 -5.69
N SER A 579 17.35 -4.54 -6.76
CA SER A 579 17.44 -3.38 -7.65
C SER A 579 16.07 -3.09 -8.30
N VAL A 580 15.43 -4.12 -8.86
CA VAL A 580 14.10 -3.99 -9.48
C VAL A 580 13.05 -3.53 -8.46
N LEU A 581 12.98 -4.16 -7.28
CA LEU A 581 12.02 -3.76 -6.23
C LEU A 581 12.21 -2.30 -5.82
N LYS A 582 13.45 -1.83 -5.69
CA LYS A 582 13.75 -0.41 -5.40
C LYS A 582 13.23 0.52 -6.49
N ASN A 583 13.35 0.14 -7.76
CA ASN A 583 12.85 0.95 -8.88
C ASN A 583 11.32 1.10 -8.84
N TYR A 584 10.62 0.05 -8.40
CA TYR A 584 9.17 0.08 -8.18
C TYR A 584 8.75 0.76 -6.85
N GLY A 585 9.68 1.24 -6.03
CA GLY A 585 9.39 1.85 -4.73
C GLY A 585 8.93 0.85 -3.66
N LEU A 586 9.30 -0.43 -3.81
CA LEU A 586 8.94 -1.54 -2.93
C LEU A 586 10.05 -1.84 -1.92
N PHE A 587 10.38 -0.84 -1.11
CA PHE A 587 11.53 -0.87 -0.20
C PHE A 587 11.37 -1.82 0.98
N ASP A 588 10.12 -2.22 1.30
CA ASP A 588 9.75 -3.05 2.44
C ASP A 588 9.85 -4.56 2.15
N PHE A 589 10.13 -4.96 0.91
CA PHE A 589 10.33 -6.37 0.56
C PHE A 589 11.67 -6.92 1.06
N GLU A 590 11.63 -8.13 1.64
CA GLU A 590 12.81 -8.89 2.04
C GLU A 590 13.15 -9.96 1.00
N ILE A 591 14.43 -10.16 0.71
CA ILE A 591 14.91 -11.26 -0.11
C ILE A 591 15.67 -12.23 0.79
N ASN A 592 15.20 -13.47 0.84
CA ASN A 592 15.68 -14.50 1.75
C ASN A 592 16.22 -15.69 0.94
N ILE A 593 17.52 -15.96 1.08
CA ILE A 593 18.13 -17.13 0.46
C ILE A 593 17.93 -18.33 1.39
N ARG A 594 17.36 -19.42 0.87
CA ARG A 594 17.03 -20.64 1.63
C ARG A 594 17.66 -21.87 0.99
N THR A 595 18.09 -22.80 1.84
CA THR A 595 18.66 -24.09 1.42
C THR A 595 17.58 -25.09 1.00
N SER A 596 16.43 -25.09 1.68
CA SER A 596 15.34 -26.04 1.48
C SER A 596 14.17 -25.42 0.70
N MET A 597 14.29 -25.41 -0.64
CA MET A 597 13.21 -24.98 -1.55
C MET A 597 13.08 -25.92 -2.75
N VAL A 598 11.83 -26.18 -3.16
CA VAL A 598 11.55 -26.98 -4.37
C VAL A 598 11.69 -26.13 -5.64
N THR A 599 11.17 -24.91 -5.64
CA THR A 599 11.31 -23.95 -6.74
C THR A 599 12.58 -23.10 -6.57
N ASP A 600 13.11 -22.58 -7.68
CA ASP A 600 14.30 -21.72 -7.65
C ASP A 600 14.00 -20.35 -7.00
N CYS A 601 12.78 -19.87 -7.19
CA CYS A 601 12.26 -18.62 -6.65
C CYS A 601 10.79 -18.82 -6.23
N ALA A 602 10.35 -18.09 -5.20
CA ALA A 602 8.94 -17.99 -4.82
C ALA A 602 8.66 -16.66 -4.12
N THR A 603 7.46 -16.12 -4.30
CA THR A 603 7.01 -14.90 -3.64
C THR A 603 6.01 -15.16 -2.51
N GLY A 604 6.07 -14.32 -1.48
CA GLY A 604 5.16 -14.29 -0.34
C GLY A 604 4.79 -12.84 0.02
N ASP A 605 4.02 -12.64 1.10
CA ASP A 605 3.68 -11.28 1.54
C ASP A 605 4.96 -10.57 2.00
N LYS A 606 5.35 -9.53 1.24
CA LYS A 606 6.58 -8.74 1.44
C LYS A 606 7.89 -9.55 1.46
N LYS A 607 7.91 -10.76 0.88
CA LYS A 607 9.10 -11.63 0.88
C LYS A 607 9.30 -12.28 -0.48
N ILE A 608 10.56 -12.37 -0.92
CA ILE A 608 11.01 -13.20 -2.03
C ILE A 608 11.98 -14.23 -1.48
N TYR A 609 11.79 -15.49 -1.86
CA TYR A 609 12.67 -16.59 -1.47
C TYR A 609 13.45 -17.07 -2.68
N ILE A 610 14.77 -17.24 -2.53
CA ILE A 610 15.66 -17.75 -3.58
C ILE A 610 16.37 -19.00 -3.05
N ARG A 611 16.43 -20.07 -3.85
CA ARG A 611 17.13 -21.29 -3.47
C ARG A 611 18.65 -21.09 -3.54
N SER A 612 19.37 -21.37 -2.45
CA SER A 612 20.80 -21.05 -2.32
C SER A 612 21.70 -21.71 -3.37
N LYS A 613 21.39 -22.93 -3.79
CA LYS A 613 22.14 -23.69 -4.80
C LYS A 613 21.60 -23.52 -6.23
N ALA A 614 20.64 -22.63 -6.46
CA ALA A 614 20.14 -22.38 -7.81
C ALA A 614 21.13 -21.54 -8.61
N LEU A 615 21.30 -21.92 -9.88
CA LEU A 615 22.08 -21.19 -10.86
C LEU A 615 21.12 -20.63 -11.91
N PHE A 616 21.30 -19.36 -12.27
CA PHE A 616 20.39 -18.65 -13.15
C PHE A 616 21.14 -18.09 -14.36
N SER A 617 20.63 -18.35 -15.57
CA SER A 617 21.00 -17.54 -16.73
C SER A 617 20.39 -16.14 -16.62
N ARG A 618 20.92 -15.18 -17.36
CA ARG A 618 20.36 -13.82 -17.38
C ARG A 618 18.91 -13.79 -17.86
N SER A 619 18.61 -14.53 -18.94
CA SER A 619 17.25 -14.72 -19.45
C SER A 619 16.31 -15.36 -18.42
N ARG A 620 16.82 -16.22 -17.53
CA ARG A 620 16.04 -16.81 -16.45
C ARG A 620 15.73 -15.80 -15.35
N ILE A 621 16.67 -14.93 -15.00
CA ILE A 621 16.42 -13.84 -14.03
C ILE A 621 15.37 -12.89 -14.58
N GLU A 622 15.48 -12.46 -15.84
CA GLU A 622 14.49 -11.59 -16.49
C GLU A 622 13.10 -12.21 -16.52
N ALA A 623 13.02 -13.51 -16.88
CA ALA A 623 11.77 -14.27 -16.83
C ALA A 623 11.17 -14.35 -15.43
N LEU A 624 12.00 -14.53 -14.39
CA LEU A 624 11.54 -14.55 -12.99
C LEU A 624 11.09 -13.17 -12.52
N ILE A 625 11.79 -12.10 -12.90
CA ILE A 625 11.37 -10.72 -12.62
C ILE A 625 10.00 -10.47 -13.23
N ALA A 626 9.82 -10.80 -14.51
CA ALA A 626 8.55 -10.60 -15.23
C ALA A 626 7.38 -11.39 -14.58
N HIS A 627 7.66 -12.63 -14.15
CA HIS A 627 6.67 -13.52 -13.56
C HIS A 627 6.33 -13.16 -12.10
N GLU A 628 7.34 -13.09 -11.24
CA GLU A 628 7.18 -12.96 -9.79
C GLU A 628 6.99 -11.50 -9.38
N ILE A 629 7.84 -10.61 -9.88
CA ILE A 629 7.85 -9.20 -9.45
C ILE A 629 6.83 -8.41 -10.27
N GLU A 630 7.02 -8.35 -11.59
CA GLU A 630 6.23 -7.49 -12.48
C GLU A 630 4.80 -7.99 -12.71
N THR A 631 4.44 -9.17 -12.21
CA THR A 631 3.06 -9.65 -12.20
C THR A 631 2.55 -9.79 -10.78
N HIS A 632 2.94 -10.84 -10.05
CA HIS A 632 2.32 -11.18 -8.76
C HIS A 632 2.51 -10.12 -7.68
N ILE A 633 3.71 -9.52 -7.57
CA ILE A 633 3.97 -8.47 -6.58
C ILE A 633 3.25 -7.17 -6.98
N LEU A 634 3.36 -6.70 -8.22
CA LEU A 634 2.73 -5.43 -8.62
C LEU A 634 1.20 -5.49 -8.50
N THR A 635 0.57 -6.58 -8.94
CA THR A 635 -0.89 -6.75 -8.82
C THR A 635 -1.32 -6.82 -7.36
N ALA A 636 -0.56 -7.51 -6.49
CA ALA A 636 -0.85 -7.56 -5.06
C ALA A 636 -0.72 -6.19 -4.39
N GLU A 637 0.29 -5.40 -4.75
CA GLU A 637 0.54 -4.06 -4.19
C GLU A 637 -0.43 -3.00 -4.70
N ASN A 638 -0.86 -3.08 -5.96
CA ASN A 638 -1.98 -2.28 -6.46
C ASN A 638 -3.28 -2.70 -5.77
N GLY A 639 -3.54 -4.00 -5.61
CA GLY A 639 -4.70 -4.52 -4.90
C GLY A 639 -4.74 -4.10 -3.43
N ARG A 640 -3.59 -3.98 -2.77
CA ARG A 640 -3.46 -3.48 -1.39
C ARG A 640 -3.84 -1.99 -1.27
N ALA A 641 -3.66 -1.21 -2.33
CA ALA A 641 -4.06 0.20 -2.36
C ALA A 641 -5.55 0.39 -2.63
N GLN A 642 -6.27 -0.65 -3.06
CA GLN A 642 -7.71 -0.58 -3.33
C GLN A 642 -8.52 -0.53 -2.01
N PRO A 643 -9.75 0.01 -2.04
CA PRO A 643 -10.61 0.10 -0.86
C PRO A 643 -11.17 -1.25 -0.37
N PHE A 644 -10.98 -2.34 -1.12
CA PHE A 644 -11.50 -3.67 -0.81
C PHE A 644 -10.39 -4.73 -0.85
N GLU A 645 -10.34 -5.59 0.16
CA GLU A 645 -9.38 -6.69 0.31
C GLU A 645 -9.48 -7.70 -0.83
N LEU A 646 -10.65 -7.85 -1.46
CA LEU A 646 -10.86 -8.71 -2.63
C LEU A 646 -9.81 -8.48 -3.74
N PHE A 647 -9.42 -7.23 -3.99
CA PHE A 647 -8.41 -6.89 -5.00
C PHE A 647 -7.00 -7.35 -4.61
N ARG A 648 -6.70 -7.45 -3.31
CA ARG A 648 -5.41 -7.96 -2.82
C ARG A 648 -5.39 -9.48 -2.72
N ARG A 649 -6.48 -10.08 -2.22
CA ARG A 649 -6.60 -11.52 -1.94
C ARG A 649 -6.87 -12.33 -3.20
N GLY A 650 -7.64 -11.78 -4.13
CA GLY A 650 -8.03 -12.45 -5.36
C GLY A 650 -9.54 -12.63 -5.47
N PHE A 651 -10.07 -12.22 -6.62
CA PHE A 651 -11.44 -12.50 -7.07
C PHE A 651 -11.63 -14.01 -7.26
N ALA A 652 -12.85 -14.51 -7.40
CA ALA A 652 -13.01 -15.91 -7.85
C ALA A 652 -12.38 -16.08 -9.24
N ASN A 653 -11.77 -17.24 -9.51
CA ASN A 653 -11.16 -17.59 -10.81
C ASN A 653 -9.99 -16.69 -11.27
N TYR A 654 -9.53 -15.76 -10.42
CA TYR A 654 -8.44 -14.85 -10.76
C TYR A 654 -7.11 -15.54 -11.13
N LEU A 655 -6.93 -16.81 -10.71
CA LEU A 655 -5.69 -17.57 -10.94
C LEU A 655 -5.38 -17.74 -12.42
N ASP A 656 -6.37 -18.00 -13.27
CA ASP A 656 -6.16 -18.06 -14.72
C ASP A 656 -5.60 -16.73 -15.25
N THR A 657 -6.14 -15.62 -14.76
CA THR A 657 -5.68 -14.29 -15.16
C THR A 657 -4.27 -14.00 -14.65
N GLN A 658 -3.96 -14.28 -13.38
CA GLN A 658 -2.65 -14.00 -12.80
C GLN A 658 -1.55 -14.88 -13.39
N GLU A 659 -1.77 -16.20 -13.45
CA GLU A 659 -0.78 -17.13 -14.00
C GLU A 659 -0.63 -16.94 -15.51
N GLY A 660 -1.73 -16.68 -16.21
CA GLY A 660 -1.73 -16.33 -17.63
C GLY A 660 -0.94 -15.05 -17.92
N LEU A 661 -1.19 -13.99 -17.15
CA LEU A 661 -0.50 -12.70 -17.30
C LEU A 661 1.00 -12.85 -16.98
N ALA A 662 1.33 -13.64 -15.96
CA ALA A 662 2.71 -13.91 -15.57
C ALA A 662 3.46 -14.66 -16.68
N ILE A 663 2.82 -15.65 -17.31
CA ILE A 663 3.40 -16.38 -18.45
C ILE A 663 3.49 -15.48 -19.69
N TYR A 664 2.47 -14.67 -19.97
CA TYR A 664 2.50 -13.71 -21.07
C TYR A 664 3.67 -12.74 -20.94
N ASN A 665 3.87 -12.17 -19.74
CA ASN A 665 5.02 -11.33 -19.42
C ASN A 665 6.35 -12.09 -19.55
N GLN A 666 6.41 -13.33 -19.06
CA GLN A 666 7.58 -14.20 -19.20
C GLN A 666 7.92 -14.47 -20.68
N HIS A 667 6.92 -14.70 -21.53
CA HIS A 667 7.13 -14.95 -22.95
C HIS A 667 7.69 -13.72 -23.67
N ARG A 668 7.38 -12.50 -23.22
CA ARG A 668 7.91 -11.27 -23.84
C ARG A 668 9.42 -11.12 -23.70
N VAL A 669 10.01 -11.65 -22.63
CA VAL A 669 11.47 -11.59 -22.39
C VAL A 669 12.19 -12.85 -22.84
N LEU A 670 11.49 -13.98 -22.95
CA LEU A 670 12.07 -15.24 -23.42
C LEU A 670 12.10 -15.36 -24.95
N PRO A 671 13.18 -15.91 -25.53
CA PRO A 671 13.26 -16.20 -26.97
C PRO A 671 12.09 -17.08 -27.46
N PRO A 672 11.62 -16.93 -28.72
CA PRO A 672 10.43 -17.61 -29.25
C PRO A 672 10.38 -19.14 -29.07
N PHE A 673 11.53 -19.81 -29.12
CA PHE A 673 11.65 -21.27 -29.04
C PHE A 673 12.20 -21.77 -27.70
N HIS A 674 12.31 -20.90 -26.69
CA HIS A 674 12.83 -21.29 -25.39
C HIS A 674 11.94 -22.35 -24.72
N GLU A 675 12.54 -23.44 -24.19
CA GLU A 675 11.84 -24.60 -23.59
C GLU A 675 10.68 -24.20 -22.65
N ARG A 676 10.92 -23.23 -21.77
CA ARG A 676 9.93 -22.75 -20.78
C ARG A 676 8.64 -22.19 -21.40
N ARG A 677 8.65 -21.76 -22.67
CA ARG A 677 7.43 -21.33 -23.38
C ARG A 677 6.46 -22.48 -23.67
N PHE A 678 6.95 -23.72 -23.60
CA PHE A 678 6.17 -24.93 -23.90
C PHE A 678 5.88 -25.77 -22.66
N ALA A 679 6.60 -25.55 -21.55
CA ALA A 679 6.45 -26.34 -20.32
C ALA A 679 5.02 -26.34 -19.77
N PHE A 680 4.32 -25.19 -19.79
CA PHE A 680 2.94 -25.11 -19.31
C PHE A 680 1.93 -25.79 -20.23
N ALA A 681 2.19 -25.83 -21.53
CA ALA A 681 1.37 -26.57 -22.49
C ALA A 681 1.44 -28.07 -22.21
N LYS A 682 2.64 -28.61 -21.97
CA LYS A 682 2.84 -30.01 -21.57
C LYS A 682 2.06 -30.39 -20.31
N ASN A 683 1.97 -29.48 -19.33
CA ASN A 683 1.21 -29.73 -18.10
C ASN A 683 -0.28 -29.98 -18.35
N VAL A 684 -0.89 -29.43 -19.41
CA VAL A 684 -2.29 -29.70 -19.76
C VAL A 684 -2.48 -31.16 -20.16
N LEU A 685 -1.60 -31.68 -21.01
CA LEU A 685 -1.62 -33.09 -21.40
C LEU A 685 -1.34 -34.01 -20.21
N ALA A 686 -0.43 -33.60 -19.32
CA ALA A 686 -0.13 -34.33 -18.10
C ALA A 686 -1.34 -34.42 -17.15
N VAL A 687 -2.11 -33.34 -16.98
CA VAL A 687 -3.35 -33.35 -16.18
C VAL A 687 -4.38 -34.28 -16.82
N ALA A 688 -4.61 -34.17 -18.13
CA ALA A 688 -5.56 -35.03 -18.84
C ALA A 688 -5.24 -36.51 -18.65
N TYR A 689 -3.96 -36.88 -18.79
CA TYR A 689 -3.50 -38.26 -18.58
C TYR A 689 -3.63 -38.70 -17.12
N ALA A 690 -3.25 -37.85 -16.16
CA ALA A 690 -3.25 -38.19 -14.73
C ALA A 690 -4.65 -38.40 -14.13
N MET A 691 -5.69 -37.82 -14.74
CA MET A 691 -7.08 -38.03 -14.32
C MET A 691 -7.53 -39.49 -14.52
N GLU A 692 -6.92 -40.21 -15.46
CA GLU A 692 -7.34 -41.56 -15.87
C GLU A 692 -6.32 -42.65 -15.50
N HIS A 693 -5.11 -42.28 -15.09
CA HIS A 693 -3.99 -43.22 -14.90
C HIS A 693 -3.36 -43.12 -13.52
N SER A 694 -2.65 -44.16 -13.09
CA SER A 694 -1.89 -44.22 -11.83
C SER A 694 -0.64 -43.32 -11.83
N PHE A 695 -0.02 -43.12 -10.67
CA PHE A 695 1.21 -42.32 -10.54
C PHE A 695 2.36 -42.84 -11.41
N SER A 696 2.60 -44.16 -11.43
CA SER A 696 3.71 -44.75 -12.16
C SER A 696 3.50 -44.64 -13.68
N GLU A 697 2.27 -44.83 -14.16
CA GLU A 697 1.90 -44.60 -15.57
C GLU A 697 2.07 -43.15 -15.98
N VAL A 698 1.63 -42.20 -15.14
CA VAL A 698 1.82 -40.75 -15.37
C VAL A 698 3.31 -40.41 -15.47
N ARG A 699 4.15 -40.94 -14.59
CA ARG A 699 5.58 -40.68 -14.60
C ARG A 699 6.23 -41.21 -15.88
N LYS A 700 5.85 -42.41 -16.34
CA LYS A 700 6.31 -42.99 -17.60
C LYS A 700 5.88 -42.13 -18.79
N TYR A 701 4.62 -41.73 -18.85
CA TYR A 701 4.09 -40.86 -19.90
C TYR A 701 4.82 -39.51 -19.99
N LEU A 702 5.11 -38.88 -18.84
CA LEU A 702 5.86 -37.63 -18.80
C LEU A 702 7.29 -37.78 -19.36
N LEU A 703 7.92 -38.93 -19.13
CA LEU A 703 9.25 -39.25 -19.64
C LEU A 703 9.24 -39.56 -21.13
N SER A 704 8.42 -40.51 -21.57
CA SER A 704 8.45 -41.04 -22.94
C SER A 704 7.78 -40.10 -23.94
N GLU A 705 6.59 -39.60 -23.63
CA GLU A 705 5.76 -38.86 -24.58
C GLU A 705 5.97 -37.34 -24.51
N LEU A 706 6.20 -36.82 -23.30
CA LEU A 706 6.33 -35.37 -23.09
C LEU A 706 7.78 -34.91 -22.90
N GLY A 707 8.75 -35.81 -22.92
CA GLY A 707 10.18 -35.49 -22.87
C GLY A 707 10.60 -34.70 -21.63
N TYR A 708 10.05 -35.04 -20.46
CA TYR A 708 10.54 -34.52 -19.17
C TYR A 708 11.83 -35.24 -18.78
N THR A 709 12.70 -34.56 -18.04
CA THR A 709 13.81 -35.24 -17.36
C THR A 709 13.28 -36.13 -16.23
N PRO A 710 14.01 -37.17 -15.79
CA PRO A 710 13.57 -38.06 -14.72
C PRO A 710 13.12 -37.33 -13.44
N GLU A 711 13.87 -36.31 -13.04
CA GLU A 711 13.57 -35.51 -11.85
C GLU A 711 12.35 -34.60 -12.03
N ALA A 712 12.19 -34.01 -13.21
CA ALA A 712 11.04 -33.17 -13.53
C ALA A 712 9.75 -34.00 -13.64
N ALA A 713 9.82 -35.20 -14.23
CA ALA A 713 8.70 -36.14 -14.33
C ALA A 713 8.25 -36.62 -12.94
N LEU A 714 9.20 -36.97 -12.05
CA LEU A 714 8.91 -37.33 -10.67
C LEU A 714 8.22 -36.18 -9.93
N THR A 715 8.81 -34.98 -9.97
CA THR A 715 8.24 -33.80 -9.28
C THR A 715 6.85 -33.46 -9.82
N LYS A 716 6.64 -33.52 -11.14
CA LYS A 716 5.34 -33.22 -11.74
C LYS A 716 4.30 -34.30 -11.42
N SER A 717 4.67 -35.57 -11.37
CA SER A 717 3.75 -36.65 -10.97
C SER A 717 3.29 -36.47 -9.51
N LEU A 718 4.20 -36.10 -8.61
CA LEU A 718 3.88 -35.76 -7.21
C LEU A 718 2.93 -34.54 -7.13
N ASP A 719 3.19 -33.50 -7.93
CA ASP A 719 2.32 -32.31 -8.00
C ASP A 719 0.89 -32.64 -8.47
N LEU A 720 0.76 -33.55 -9.44
CA LEU A 720 -0.52 -33.95 -10.03
C LEU A 720 -1.29 -34.92 -9.14
N LYS A 721 -0.60 -35.73 -8.34
CA LYS A 721 -1.22 -36.73 -7.44
C LYS A 721 -1.38 -36.27 -6.00
N ARG A 722 -0.92 -35.07 -5.64
CA ARG A 722 -1.10 -34.54 -4.28
C ARG A 722 -2.57 -34.40 -3.92
N GLY A 723 -2.90 -34.63 -2.66
CA GLY A 723 -4.27 -34.65 -2.14
C GLY A 723 -4.97 -36.01 -2.25
N LEU A 724 -4.44 -36.95 -3.04
CA LEU A 724 -4.87 -38.36 -3.03
C LEU A 724 -4.09 -39.12 -1.94
N SER A 725 -4.65 -40.20 -1.37
CA SER A 725 -3.90 -41.09 -0.47
C SER A 725 -3.29 -42.27 -1.21
N VAL A 726 -4.07 -42.94 -2.06
CA VAL A 726 -3.60 -44.07 -2.87
C VAL A 726 -3.32 -43.61 -4.29
N THR A 727 -2.05 -43.34 -4.62
CA THR A 727 -1.71 -42.77 -5.94
C THR A 727 -1.66 -43.81 -7.07
N ALA A 728 -1.83 -45.09 -6.74
CA ALA A 728 -2.09 -46.15 -7.71
C ALA A 728 -3.47 -46.01 -8.39
N GLU A 729 -4.40 -45.27 -7.77
CA GLU A 729 -5.71 -44.96 -8.36
C GLU A 729 -5.60 -43.83 -9.40
N SER A 730 -6.53 -43.85 -10.36
CA SER A 730 -6.77 -42.75 -11.31
C SER A 730 -7.30 -41.52 -10.56
N GLY A 731 -6.83 -40.33 -10.93
CA GLY A 731 -7.29 -39.08 -10.33
C GLY A 731 -6.18 -38.04 -10.24
N ALA A 732 -6.54 -36.76 -10.23
CA ALA A 732 -5.56 -35.69 -10.32
C ALA A 732 -6.00 -34.39 -9.63
N PHE A 733 -4.99 -33.63 -9.20
CA PHE A 733 -5.10 -32.23 -8.86
C PHE A 733 -4.98 -31.37 -10.12
N THR A 734 -6.10 -30.78 -10.56
CA THR A 734 -6.20 -30.14 -11.89
C THR A 734 -5.72 -28.69 -11.94
N LYS A 735 -5.18 -28.14 -10.85
CA LYS A 735 -4.71 -26.74 -10.78
C LYS A 735 -3.74 -26.37 -11.91
N SER A 736 -2.91 -27.30 -12.39
CA SER A 736 -1.93 -26.99 -13.45
C SER A 736 -2.55 -26.55 -14.79
N LEU A 737 -3.87 -26.69 -14.97
CA LEU A 737 -4.59 -26.15 -16.13
C LEU A 737 -4.59 -24.62 -16.20
N VAL A 738 -4.61 -23.93 -15.06
CA VAL A 738 -4.79 -22.46 -15.01
C VAL A 738 -3.68 -21.70 -15.73
N TYR A 739 -2.50 -22.30 -15.84
CA TYR A 739 -1.31 -21.68 -16.43
C TYR A 739 -1.48 -21.47 -17.95
N PHE A 740 -1.62 -22.56 -18.71
CA PHE A 740 -1.72 -22.47 -20.16
C PHE A 740 -3.11 -21.97 -20.61
N ARG A 741 -4.18 -22.37 -19.91
CA ARG A 741 -5.53 -21.83 -20.17
C ARG A 741 -5.56 -20.31 -19.95
N GLY A 742 -4.96 -19.85 -18.85
CA GLY A 742 -4.78 -18.45 -18.55
C GLY A 742 -3.99 -17.69 -19.62
N LEU A 743 -2.85 -18.25 -20.08
CA LEU A 743 -2.05 -17.63 -21.16
C LEU A 743 -2.91 -17.39 -22.40
N ARG A 744 -3.70 -18.39 -22.82
CA ARG A 744 -4.59 -18.26 -23.99
C ARG A 744 -5.65 -17.20 -23.80
N ALA A 745 -6.23 -17.11 -22.60
CA ALA A 745 -7.20 -16.07 -22.28
C ALA A 745 -6.58 -14.66 -22.37
N ILE A 746 -5.34 -14.49 -21.94
CA ILE A 746 -4.61 -13.22 -22.04
C ILE A 746 -4.25 -12.88 -23.48
N GLU A 747 -3.74 -13.86 -24.25
CA GLU A 747 -3.44 -13.67 -25.68
C GLU A 747 -4.69 -13.25 -26.46
N GLN A 748 -5.82 -13.92 -26.20
CA GLN A 748 -7.10 -13.57 -26.80
C GLN A 748 -7.55 -12.17 -26.38
N PHE A 749 -7.50 -11.85 -25.09
CA PHE A 749 -7.85 -10.53 -24.58
C PHE A 749 -7.04 -9.40 -25.25
N VAL A 750 -5.73 -9.61 -25.46
CA VAL A 750 -4.88 -8.64 -26.17
C VAL A 750 -5.23 -8.58 -27.66
N SER A 751 -5.46 -9.73 -28.30
CA SER A 751 -5.87 -9.79 -29.71
C SER A 751 -7.19 -9.06 -29.97
N ASP A 752 -8.11 -9.08 -29.00
CA ASP A 752 -9.40 -8.40 -29.06
C ASP A 752 -9.31 -6.88 -28.75
N GLY A 753 -8.08 -6.34 -28.60
CA GLY A 753 -7.84 -4.94 -28.28
C GLY A 753 -7.94 -4.60 -26.79
N GLY A 754 -7.92 -5.61 -25.92
CA GLY A 754 -7.96 -5.45 -24.47
C GLY A 754 -6.72 -4.74 -23.90
N ASP A 755 -6.95 -3.84 -22.95
CA ASP A 755 -5.89 -3.10 -22.27
C ASP A 755 -5.36 -3.86 -21.04
N LEU A 756 -4.15 -4.41 -21.15
CA LEU A 756 -3.46 -5.13 -20.07
C LEU A 756 -3.34 -4.32 -18.78
N ARG A 757 -3.28 -2.99 -18.84
CA ARG A 757 -3.19 -2.13 -17.65
C ARG A 757 -4.39 -2.35 -16.72
N ARG A 758 -5.57 -2.71 -17.26
CA ARG A 758 -6.77 -2.99 -16.47
C ARG A 758 -6.64 -4.24 -15.61
N LEU A 759 -5.76 -5.18 -15.97
CA LEU A 759 -5.47 -6.39 -15.18
C LEU A 759 -4.52 -6.13 -14.00
N TYR A 760 -3.90 -4.95 -13.94
CA TYR A 760 -2.98 -4.57 -12.88
C TYR A 760 -3.63 -3.91 -11.66
N ILE A 761 -4.93 -3.63 -11.69
CA ILE A 761 -5.64 -2.99 -10.56
C ILE A 761 -5.67 -3.83 -9.28
N GLY A 762 -5.41 -5.14 -9.42
CA GLY A 762 -5.44 -6.11 -8.35
C GLY A 762 -5.38 -7.54 -8.91
N LYS A 763 -5.70 -8.51 -8.07
CA LYS A 763 -5.86 -9.92 -8.43
C LYS A 763 -7.29 -10.17 -8.92
N ILE A 764 -7.57 -9.76 -10.15
CA ILE A 764 -8.90 -9.87 -10.75
C ILE A 764 -8.97 -11.03 -11.76
N ALA A 765 -10.17 -11.51 -12.06
CA ALA A 765 -10.42 -12.35 -13.23
C ALA A 765 -10.75 -11.46 -14.44
N ILE A 766 -10.23 -11.79 -15.63
CA ILE A 766 -10.48 -11.02 -16.88
C ILE A 766 -11.98 -10.86 -17.14
N GLU A 767 -12.75 -11.92 -16.91
CA GLU A 767 -14.22 -11.95 -17.07
C GLU A 767 -14.96 -10.96 -16.15
N ASP A 768 -14.35 -10.55 -15.04
CA ASP A 768 -14.95 -9.65 -14.05
C ASP A 768 -14.64 -8.16 -14.33
N LEU A 769 -13.80 -7.85 -15.33
CA LEU A 769 -13.49 -6.47 -15.72
C LEU A 769 -14.71 -5.57 -15.95
N PRO A 770 -15.82 -6.03 -16.57
CA PRO A 770 -17.03 -5.22 -16.74
C PRO A 770 -17.71 -4.86 -15.41
N LEU A 771 -17.71 -5.78 -14.43
CA LEU A 771 -18.26 -5.53 -13.09
C LEU A 771 -17.36 -4.58 -12.31
N VAL A 772 -16.04 -4.78 -12.38
CA VAL A 772 -15.07 -3.93 -11.69
C VAL A 772 -15.15 -2.47 -12.15
N ALA A 773 -15.36 -2.24 -13.45
CA ALA A 773 -15.51 -0.89 -14.01
C ALA A 773 -16.73 -0.12 -13.45
N GLN A 774 -17.71 -0.83 -12.90
CA GLN A 774 -18.93 -0.23 -12.32
C GLN A 774 -18.80 0.02 -10.80
N ILE A 775 -17.72 -0.44 -10.16
CA ILE A 775 -17.51 -0.22 -8.73
C ILE A 775 -17.01 1.23 -8.54
N PRO A 776 -17.69 2.05 -7.71
CA PRO A 776 -17.25 3.40 -7.45
C PRO A 776 -15.93 3.41 -6.64
N SER A 777 -15.13 4.45 -6.84
CA SER A 777 -13.92 4.72 -6.04
C SER A 777 -12.81 3.67 -6.17
N ILE A 778 -12.77 2.91 -7.26
CA ILE A 778 -11.60 2.09 -7.62
C ILE A 778 -10.47 3.00 -8.11
N LEU A 779 -9.29 2.77 -7.57
CA LEU A 779 -8.10 3.54 -7.94
C LEU A 779 -7.45 2.95 -9.20
N PRO A 780 -6.91 3.78 -10.10
CA PRO A 780 -6.10 3.29 -11.21
C PRO A 780 -4.85 2.56 -10.68
N PRO A 781 -4.29 1.59 -11.44
CA PRO A 781 -3.08 0.91 -11.04
C PRO A 781 -1.91 1.90 -11.09
N ILE A 782 -1.16 1.99 -9.99
CA ILE A 782 0.01 2.88 -9.89
C ILE A 782 1.25 2.14 -10.39
N LEU A 783 1.39 0.87 -10.03
CA LEU A 783 2.53 0.04 -10.39
C LEU A 783 2.24 -0.72 -11.68
N LEU A 784 3.00 -0.43 -12.72
CA LEU A 784 2.92 -1.11 -14.00
C LEU A 784 4.32 -1.56 -14.45
N PRO A 785 4.45 -2.73 -15.09
CA PRO A 785 5.67 -3.13 -15.78
C PRO A 785 6.15 -2.03 -16.72
N GLU A 786 7.46 -1.87 -16.86
CA GLU A 786 8.06 -0.77 -17.62
C GLU A 786 7.46 -0.64 -19.04
N TYR A 787 7.22 -1.76 -19.71
CA TYR A 787 6.68 -1.78 -21.07
C TYR A 787 5.22 -1.34 -21.20
N LEU A 788 4.45 -1.31 -20.10
CA LEU A 788 3.06 -0.85 -20.05
C LEU A 788 2.94 0.60 -19.59
N ARG A 789 4.04 1.20 -19.11
CA ARG A 789 4.08 2.62 -18.76
C ARG A 789 4.00 3.43 -20.05
N GLN A 790 3.17 4.47 -20.06
CA GLN A 790 3.13 5.38 -21.21
C GLN A 790 4.50 6.05 -21.30
N LYS A 791 5.27 5.76 -22.36
CA LYS A 791 6.42 6.61 -22.71
C LYS A 791 5.85 7.98 -23.02
N SER A 792 6.02 8.92 -22.09
CA SER A 792 5.73 10.33 -22.36
C SER A 792 6.61 10.75 -23.53
N ILE A 793 5.98 11.17 -24.64
CA ILE A 793 6.66 11.83 -25.77
C ILE A 793 7.22 13.17 -25.29
#